data_AF-A0A0P0ERT8-F1
#
_entry.id   AF-A0A0P0ERT8-F1
#
_cell.length_a   1.000
_cell.length_b   1.000
_cell.length_c   1.000
_cell.angle_alpha   90.00
_cell.angle_beta   90.00
_cell.angle_gamma   90.00
#
_symmetry.space_group_name_H-M   'P 1'
#
loop_
_entity.id
_entity.type
_entity.pdbx_description
1 polymer ?
#
loop_
_entity_poly.entity_id
_entity_poly.type
_entity_poly.pdbx_seq_one_letter_code
_entity_poly.pdbx_strand_id
1 'polypeptide(L)'
;MENNPELQLAWQFIENTGTHLFLTGKAGTGKTTFLKRLREHTPKRMVVLAPTGIAAINAGGVTIHSFFQLSFAPFVPETTFNSAKMHYRFSKEKRNIIRSMDLLVIDEISMVRADLLDAVDAALRRYRDREKPFGGVQLLMIGDLQQLAPVVKDNEWELLKNHYETPYFFASRALKETVYMTIELKKVYRQSDTFFLSLLNKIRENKADDEVLNELNRRYQPGFRPRKEEGYIRLTTHNYQAQQVNDRELASLSGRAYSFRAEIEGNFPEYSYPADEVLTVKEGAQIMFLKNDVSSEKRYYNGMIGEVMSVDEKGMSVRGKDSSDVFQLLPEEWGNYKYVLNEETKEITEEIEGVFRQYPIRLAWAITIHKSQGLTFERAIIDARNSFAHGQTYVALSRCKTLEGMVLETPLRREAIISDSIVDNFTKDVEQNKPGSKQLNDMQKAYFYDLLNDLFNFYSLEQAYKRLLRMMDEEFYKLYPKLLAEYKELAPHLKEKVVEVSNRFRNQYTRLINENENYAGNEELQQRIHSGAAYFCEALLPVRVLFDKTSMPLDNKELRKQLNERLQALDDALWIKESLLDAMRTEKFTVTDYLKRKAKVMLSLEGETASSGSSTKAPKEKKERKERTRSNSGKVKIEVPTDILHPELYRALSEWRTAKTREVNMPAYVIMQQKALMGIVNLLPDTPVALEAIPYFGAKGVEKYGLEILGIVRKYMKENKLERPEIFTSVSGGEDVREQKLDAQHHEDKKKQKEKKKDSKLVSYEMFCQGMTIEEIAKTRDLVTGTIAAHLEHYLREDKIKLEQVVTADKIKKVRTYLETHEFMGVVAIKAALGDEVSYADIRFVLATAGH
;
A
#
# COMPACT_ATOMS: atom_id res chain seq x y z
N MET A 1 -18.31 -21.78 -26.99
CA MET A 1 -18.55 -20.32 -27.13
C MET A 1 -17.57 -19.67 -28.12
N GLU A 2 -16.93 -20.41 -29.02
CA GLU A 2 -15.79 -19.89 -29.81
C GLU A 2 -16.15 -18.82 -30.84
N ASN A 3 -17.43 -18.69 -31.23
CA ASN A 3 -17.88 -17.76 -32.29
C ASN A 3 -18.49 -16.45 -31.74
N ASN A 4 -17.81 -15.74 -30.84
CA ASN A 4 -18.20 -14.38 -30.42
C ASN A 4 -16.99 -13.43 -30.62
N PRO A 5 -17.00 -12.59 -31.69
CA PRO A 5 -15.84 -11.78 -32.04
C PRO A 5 -15.60 -10.63 -31.05
N GLU A 6 -16.65 -10.05 -30.44
CA GLU A 6 -16.48 -9.01 -29.43
C GLU A 6 -15.79 -9.53 -28.16
N LEU A 7 -16.07 -10.78 -27.74
CA LEU A 7 -15.37 -11.43 -26.64
C LEU A 7 -13.90 -11.77 -26.97
N GLN A 8 -13.62 -12.18 -28.21
CA GLN A 8 -12.24 -12.41 -28.66
C GLN A 8 -11.45 -11.09 -28.73
N LEU A 9 -12.08 -10.00 -29.19
CA LEU A 9 -11.46 -8.67 -29.24
C LEU A 9 -11.14 -8.15 -27.83
N ALA A 10 -12.08 -8.30 -26.89
CA ALA A 10 -11.87 -7.95 -25.48
C ALA A 10 -10.71 -8.75 -24.86
N TRP A 11 -10.60 -10.05 -25.17
CA TRP A 11 -9.47 -10.88 -24.76
C TRP A 11 -8.13 -10.34 -25.27
N GLN A 12 -8.04 -10.01 -26.56
CA GLN A 12 -6.82 -9.48 -27.18
C GLN A 12 -6.40 -8.11 -26.63
N PHE A 13 -7.34 -7.23 -26.30
CA PHE A 13 -7.02 -5.97 -25.61
C PHE A 13 -6.47 -6.22 -24.21
N ILE A 14 -7.10 -7.11 -23.42
CA ILE A 14 -6.67 -7.39 -22.05
C ILE A 14 -5.32 -8.08 -21.99
N GLU A 15 -5.03 -9.08 -22.83
CA GLU A 15 -3.73 -9.76 -22.76
C GLU A 15 -2.60 -8.95 -23.41
N ASN A 16 -2.81 -8.46 -24.63
CA ASN A 16 -1.73 -7.96 -25.49
C ASN A 16 -1.56 -6.44 -25.48
N THR A 17 -2.31 -5.69 -24.67
CA THR A 17 -2.13 -4.24 -24.50
C THR A 17 -2.05 -3.85 -23.02
N GLY A 18 -1.63 -2.61 -22.74
CA GLY A 18 -1.75 -1.97 -21.42
C GLY A 18 -2.98 -1.07 -21.30
N THR A 19 -3.78 -0.99 -22.36
CA THR A 19 -4.92 -0.06 -22.49
C THR A 19 -6.06 -0.48 -21.59
N HIS A 20 -6.66 0.46 -20.87
CA HIS A 20 -7.85 0.20 -20.08
C HIS A 20 -9.04 -0.18 -21.00
N LEU A 21 -9.89 -1.09 -20.56
CA LEU A 21 -11.04 -1.56 -21.33
C LEU A 21 -12.34 -1.42 -20.53
N PHE A 22 -13.34 -0.76 -21.11
CA PHE A 22 -14.72 -0.84 -20.67
C PHE A 22 -15.45 -1.91 -21.49
N LEU A 23 -15.82 -3.02 -20.84
CA LEU A 23 -16.62 -4.09 -21.42
C LEU A 23 -18.08 -3.91 -21.02
N THR A 24 -18.86 -3.38 -21.96
CA THR A 24 -20.29 -3.11 -21.78
C THR A 24 -21.15 -4.09 -22.60
N GLY A 25 -22.47 -3.97 -22.48
CA GLY A 25 -23.43 -4.76 -23.23
C GLY A 25 -24.69 -5.03 -22.42
N LYS A 26 -25.75 -5.41 -23.14
CA LYS A 26 -27.09 -5.65 -22.60
C LYS A 26 -27.11 -6.69 -21.47
N ALA A 27 -28.20 -6.76 -20.71
CA ALA A 27 -28.41 -7.82 -19.74
C ALA A 27 -28.32 -9.22 -20.41
N GLY A 28 -27.57 -10.15 -19.81
CA GLY A 28 -27.46 -11.53 -20.33
C GLY A 28 -26.56 -11.73 -21.56
N THR A 29 -25.61 -10.84 -21.84
CA THR A 29 -24.68 -10.95 -22.99
C THR A 29 -23.39 -11.75 -22.74
N GLY A 30 -23.23 -12.33 -21.55
CA GLY A 30 -22.08 -13.19 -21.22
C GLY A 30 -20.91 -12.52 -20.48
N LYS A 31 -21.05 -11.27 -20.01
CA LYS A 31 -20.02 -10.53 -19.24
C LYS A 31 -19.40 -11.34 -18.09
N THR A 32 -20.22 -11.94 -17.22
CA THR A 32 -19.75 -12.79 -16.11
C THR A 32 -19.03 -14.06 -16.59
N THR A 33 -19.41 -14.62 -17.74
CA THR A 33 -18.74 -15.79 -18.33
C THR A 33 -17.36 -15.43 -18.89
N PHE A 34 -17.22 -14.23 -19.48
CA PHE A 34 -15.92 -13.70 -19.88
C PHE A 34 -14.98 -13.54 -18.68
N LEU A 35 -15.48 -12.94 -17.59
CA LEU A 35 -14.70 -12.77 -16.36
C LEU A 35 -14.21 -14.11 -15.79
N LYS A 36 -15.07 -15.13 -15.72
CA LYS A 36 -14.67 -16.48 -15.26
C LYS A 36 -13.54 -17.07 -16.12
N ARG A 37 -13.70 -17.06 -17.44
CA ARG A 37 -12.66 -17.52 -18.37
C ARG A 37 -11.35 -16.73 -18.24
N LEU A 38 -11.43 -15.42 -17.98
CA LEU A 38 -10.27 -14.57 -17.78
C LEU A 38 -9.50 -14.96 -16.52
N ARG A 39 -10.20 -15.24 -15.40
CA ARG A 39 -9.59 -15.76 -14.17
C ARG A 39 -8.86 -17.09 -14.36
N GLU A 40 -9.37 -17.96 -15.23
CA GLU A 40 -8.84 -19.31 -15.44
C GLU A 40 -7.62 -19.38 -16.37
N HIS A 41 -7.40 -18.39 -17.25
CA HIS A 41 -6.35 -18.47 -18.27
C HIS A 41 -5.46 -17.23 -18.42
N THR A 42 -5.81 -16.07 -17.84
CA THR A 42 -4.98 -14.87 -18.05
C THR A 42 -3.61 -15.02 -17.39
N PRO A 43 -2.50 -14.65 -18.07
CA PRO A 43 -1.18 -14.64 -17.46
C PRO A 43 -0.93 -13.43 -16.55
N LYS A 44 -1.81 -12.42 -16.58
CA LYS A 44 -1.68 -11.16 -15.84
C LYS A 44 -2.07 -11.35 -14.39
N ARG A 45 -1.32 -10.74 -13.48
CA ARG A 45 -1.58 -10.79 -12.03
C ARG A 45 -2.78 -9.93 -11.71
N MET A 46 -3.91 -10.59 -11.55
CA MET A 46 -5.22 -9.96 -11.54
C MET A 46 -5.82 -9.87 -10.14
N VAL A 47 -6.51 -8.77 -9.86
CA VAL A 47 -7.40 -8.59 -8.71
C VAL A 47 -8.80 -8.30 -9.24
N VAL A 48 -9.81 -8.97 -8.69
CA VAL A 48 -11.22 -8.76 -9.06
C VAL A 48 -11.95 -8.02 -7.94
N LEU A 49 -12.52 -6.86 -8.26
CA LEU A 49 -13.28 -6.02 -7.35
C LEU A 49 -14.72 -5.82 -7.84
N ALA A 50 -15.60 -5.47 -6.90
CA ALA A 50 -16.95 -4.98 -7.19
C ALA A 50 -17.40 -3.91 -6.17
N PRO A 51 -18.41 -3.08 -6.48
CA PRO A 51 -18.90 -2.04 -5.55
C PRO A 51 -19.69 -2.61 -4.35
N THR A 52 -20.34 -3.78 -4.49
CA THR A 52 -21.18 -4.38 -3.46
C THR A 52 -20.73 -5.81 -3.09
N GLY A 53 -21.05 -6.26 -1.87
CA GLY A 53 -20.65 -7.60 -1.39
C GLY A 53 -21.20 -8.74 -2.25
N ILE A 54 -22.47 -8.69 -2.65
CA ILE A 54 -23.09 -9.71 -3.52
C ILE A 54 -22.44 -9.72 -4.90
N ALA A 55 -22.14 -8.56 -5.49
CA ALA A 55 -21.42 -8.49 -6.77
C ALA A 55 -20.00 -9.05 -6.66
N ALA A 56 -19.29 -8.76 -5.55
CA ALA A 56 -17.95 -9.28 -5.29
C ALA A 56 -17.95 -10.83 -5.19
N ILE A 57 -18.88 -11.40 -4.43
CA ILE A 57 -19.06 -12.86 -4.31
C ILE A 57 -19.38 -13.49 -5.68
N ASN A 58 -20.26 -12.88 -6.48
CA ASN A 58 -20.65 -13.39 -7.80
C ASN A 58 -19.52 -13.32 -8.85
N ALA A 59 -18.69 -12.27 -8.79
CA ALA A 59 -17.47 -12.14 -9.59
C ALA A 59 -16.35 -13.09 -9.09
N GLY A 60 -16.45 -13.55 -7.84
CA GLY A 60 -15.41 -14.26 -7.11
C GLY A 60 -14.20 -13.34 -6.86
N GLY A 61 -14.47 -12.21 -6.23
CA GLY A 61 -13.50 -11.21 -5.84
C GLY A 61 -13.93 -10.55 -4.53
N VAL A 62 -13.45 -9.34 -4.27
CA VAL A 62 -13.74 -8.61 -3.01
C VAL A 62 -14.33 -7.23 -3.27
N THR A 63 -14.83 -6.53 -2.24
CA THR A 63 -15.35 -5.18 -2.46
C THR A 63 -14.23 -4.15 -2.67
N ILE A 64 -14.48 -3.09 -3.45
CA ILE A 64 -13.51 -1.98 -3.60
C ILE A 64 -13.11 -1.40 -2.23
N HIS A 65 -14.11 -1.19 -1.36
CA HIS A 65 -13.94 -0.66 -0.01
C HIS A 65 -13.06 -1.56 0.86
N SER A 66 -13.32 -2.88 0.90
CA SER A 66 -12.49 -3.82 1.68
C SER A 66 -11.09 -3.99 1.09
N PHE A 67 -10.93 -3.99 -0.24
CA PHE A 67 -9.60 -4.10 -0.85
C PHE A 67 -8.72 -2.89 -0.55
N PHE A 68 -9.19 -1.67 -0.80
CA PHE A 68 -8.38 -0.46 -0.63
C PHE A 68 -8.50 0.17 0.77
N GLN A 69 -9.23 -0.48 1.69
CA GLN A 69 -9.51 0.01 3.05
C GLN A 69 -10.07 1.45 3.02
N LEU A 70 -11.00 1.70 2.10
CA LEU A 70 -11.61 3.01 1.88
C LEU A 70 -12.82 3.22 2.78
N SER A 71 -13.02 4.46 3.21
CA SER A 71 -14.26 4.88 3.87
C SER A 71 -15.41 4.95 2.87
N PHE A 72 -16.64 4.77 3.34
CA PHE A 72 -17.85 5.03 2.55
C PHE A 72 -18.15 6.53 2.34
N ALA A 73 -17.46 7.42 3.06
CA ALA A 73 -17.58 8.87 2.89
C ALA A 73 -17.07 9.33 1.50
N PRO A 74 -17.66 10.38 0.90
CA PRO A 74 -17.19 10.92 -0.39
C PRO A 74 -15.71 11.30 -0.40
N PHE A 75 -15.01 10.95 -1.47
CA PHE A 75 -13.60 11.32 -1.66
C PHE A 75 -13.50 12.67 -2.38
N VAL A 76 -13.12 13.73 -1.65
CA VAL A 76 -12.98 15.07 -2.23
C VAL A 76 -11.50 15.35 -2.54
N PRO A 77 -11.07 15.46 -3.81
CA PRO A 77 -9.69 15.73 -4.18
C PRO A 77 -9.06 16.90 -3.41
N GLU A 78 -7.75 16.83 -3.16
CA GLU A 78 -6.92 17.91 -2.61
C GLU A 78 -7.25 18.37 -1.16
N THR A 79 -8.26 17.81 -0.50
CA THR A 79 -8.62 18.16 0.89
C THR A 79 -7.76 17.47 1.95
N THR A 80 -7.37 18.22 3.00
CA THR A 80 -6.65 17.70 4.18
C THR A 80 -7.46 16.70 5.01
N PHE A 81 -8.79 16.70 4.86
CA PHE A 81 -9.67 15.68 5.46
C PHE A 81 -9.36 14.26 4.99
N ASN A 82 -8.97 14.09 3.72
CA ASN A 82 -8.51 12.80 3.20
C ASN A 82 -7.16 12.39 3.81
N SER A 83 -6.28 13.35 4.08
CA SER A 83 -4.95 13.07 4.64
C SER A 83 -5.05 12.33 5.98
N ALA A 84 -5.89 12.81 6.89
CA ALA A 84 -6.04 12.24 8.23
C ALA A 84 -6.78 10.89 8.25
N LYS A 85 -7.73 10.66 7.34
CA LYS A 85 -8.54 9.41 7.28
C LYS A 85 -7.99 8.33 6.34
N MET A 86 -7.18 8.67 5.32
CA MET A 86 -6.45 7.70 4.48
C MET A 86 -5.11 7.23 5.11
N HIS A 87 -5.04 7.22 6.45
CA HIS A 87 -3.89 6.72 7.21
C HIS A 87 -3.94 5.22 7.52
N TYR A 88 -4.77 4.45 6.80
CA TYR A 88 -4.60 3.00 6.73
C TYR A 88 -3.26 2.66 6.05
N ARG A 89 -2.25 2.40 6.89
CA ARG A 89 -0.97 1.82 6.46
C ARG A 89 -1.24 0.37 6.05
N PHE A 90 -1.43 0.13 4.74
CA PHE A 90 -1.54 -1.21 4.18
C PHE A 90 -0.43 -2.12 4.73
N SER A 91 -0.75 -3.39 4.98
CA SER A 91 0.24 -4.39 5.40
C SER A 91 1.35 -4.58 4.36
N LYS A 92 2.49 -5.16 4.75
CA LYS A 92 3.61 -5.42 3.81
C LYS A 92 3.13 -6.25 2.61
N GLU A 93 2.43 -7.36 2.89
CA GLU A 93 1.78 -8.19 1.89
C GLU A 93 0.85 -7.39 0.96
N LYS A 94 -0.05 -6.57 1.52
CA LYS A 94 -1.01 -5.79 0.74
C LYS A 94 -0.34 -4.80 -0.22
N ARG A 95 0.76 -4.17 0.21
CA ARG A 95 1.60 -3.32 -0.67
C ARG A 95 2.21 -4.12 -1.81
N ASN A 96 2.63 -5.36 -1.54
CA ASN A 96 3.26 -6.23 -2.54
C ASN A 96 2.25 -6.78 -3.55
N ILE A 97 1.03 -7.08 -3.13
CA ILE A 97 -0.10 -7.35 -4.03
C ILE A 97 -0.32 -6.13 -4.96
N ILE A 98 -0.47 -4.93 -4.40
CA ILE A 98 -0.69 -3.70 -5.19
C ILE A 98 0.48 -3.41 -6.14
N ARG A 99 1.74 -3.55 -5.71
CA ARG A 99 2.92 -3.37 -6.55
C ARG A 99 2.95 -4.33 -7.73
N SER A 100 2.70 -5.61 -7.46
CA SER A 100 2.79 -6.69 -8.45
C SER A 100 1.50 -6.94 -9.24
N MET A 101 0.47 -6.12 -9.09
CA MET A 101 -0.78 -6.23 -9.83
C MET A 101 -0.63 -5.66 -11.25
N ASP A 102 -0.95 -6.46 -12.27
CA ASP A 102 -0.93 -6.05 -13.67
C ASP A 102 -2.30 -5.56 -14.14
N LEU A 103 -3.37 -6.22 -13.65
CA LEU A 103 -4.75 -6.05 -14.09
C LEU A 103 -5.69 -5.88 -12.89
N LEU A 104 -6.47 -4.81 -12.89
CA LEU A 104 -7.53 -4.59 -11.92
C LEU A 104 -8.89 -4.68 -12.63
N VAL A 105 -9.67 -5.70 -12.28
CA VAL A 105 -11.04 -5.84 -12.77
C VAL A 105 -11.98 -5.17 -11.79
N ILE A 106 -12.94 -4.40 -12.30
CA ILE A 106 -14.07 -3.87 -11.54
C ILE A 106 -15.36 -4.32 -12.24
N ASP A 107 -16.06 -5.30 -11.66
CA ASP A 107 -17.40 -5.71 -12.10
C ASP A 107 -18.48 -4.79 -11.53
N GLU A 108 -19.60 -4.68 -12.25
CA GLU A 108 -20.68 -3.71 -12.01
C GLU A 108 -20.21 -2.24 -11.88
N ILE A 109 -19.28 -1.81 -12.75
CA ILE A 109 -18.71 -0.44 -12.78
C ILE A 109 -19.79 0.67 -12.89
N SER A 110 -20.99 0.38 -13.39
CA SER A 110 -22.08 1.37 -13.49
C SER A 110 -22.54 1.91 -12.12
N MET A 111 -22.31 1.16 -11.04
CA MET A 111 -22.59 1.58 -9.66
C MET A 111 -21.41 2.32 -9.00
N VAL A 112 -20.25 2.40 -9.65
CA VAL A 112 -19.05 3.04 -9.11
C VAL A 112 -19.09 4.54 -9.36
N ARG A 113 -18.90 5.31 -8.29
CA ARG A 113 -18.83 6.77 -8.36
C ARG A 113 -17.48 7.26 -8.89
N ALA A 114 -17.46 8.44 -9.52
CA ALA A 114 -16.25 9.12 -9.97
C ALA A 114 -15.20 9.30 -8.85
N ASP A 115 -15.65 9.72 -7.65
CA ASP A 115 -14.78 9.94 -6.48
C ASP A 115 -14.14 8.64 -5.97
N LEU A 116 -14.90 7.54 -5.98
CA LEU A 116 -14.40 6.22 -5.58
C LEU A 116 -13.32 5.71 -6.55
N LEU A 117 -13.45 5.98 -7.85
CA LEU A 117 -12.43 5.60 -8.84
C LEU A 117 -11.16 6.45 -8.73
N ASP A 118 -11.28 7.75 -8.44
CA ASP A 118 -10.10 8.60 -8.13
C ASP A 118 -9.44 8.23 -6.79
N ALA A 119 -10.20 7.74 -5.80
CA ALA A 119 -9.64 7.20 -4.55
C ALA A 119 -8.81 5.92 -4.80
N VAL A 120 -9.25 5.08 -5.75
CA VAL A 120 -8.49 3.91 -6.24
C VAL A 120 -7.21 4.35 -6.94
N ASP A 121 -7.29 5.33 -7.85
CA ASP A 121 -6.10 5.91 -8.51
C ASP A 121 -5.08 6.42 -7.46
N ALA A 122 -5.51 7.25 -6.50
CA ALA A 122 -4.64 7.81 -5.48
C ALA A 122 -3.97 6.73 -4.62
N ALA A 123 -4.66 5.64 -4.32
CA ALA A 123 -4.09 4.48 -3.63
C ALA A 123 -3.04 3.76 -4.49
N LEU A 124 -3.31 3.55 -5.77
CA LEU A 124 -2.38 2.89 -6.69
C LEU A 124 -1.14 3.74 -6.97
N ARG A 125 -1.29 5.03 -7.27
CA ARG A 125 -0.18 5.99 -7.44
C ARG A 125 0.73 6.04 -6.22
N ARG A 126 0.15 5.99 -5.01
CA ARG A 126 0.90 6.04 -3.74
C ARG A 126 1.82 4.83 -3.52
N TYR A 127 1.43 3.63 -3.95
CA TYR A 127 2.14 2.38 -3.65
C TYR A 127 2.82 1.71 -4.88
N ARG A 128 2.51 2.15 -6.11
CA ARG A 128 3.18 1.75 -7.37
C ARG A 128 4.02 2.91 -7.93
N ASP A 129 3.57 3.50 -9.04
CA ASP A 129 4.19 4.60 -9.77
C ASP A 129 3.35 5.86 -9.59
N ARG A 130 3.95 6.96 -9.13
CA ARG A 130 3.22 8.21 -8.84
C ARG A 130 2.86 9.01 -10.08
N GLU A 131 3.58 8.80 -11.18
CA GLU A 131 3.48 9.62 -12.40
C GLU A 131 2.50 9.02 -13.42
N LYS A 132 2.04 7.78 -13.21
CA LYS A 132 1.12 7.07 -14.11
C LYS A 132 -0.29 6.95 -13.50
N PRO A 133 -1.36 7.25 -14.26
CA PRO A 133 -2.73 6.93 -13.85
C PRO A 133 -2.89 5.47 -13.40
N PHE A 134 -3.69 5.28 -12.35
CA PHE A 134 -3.89 4.01 -11.66
C PHE A 134 -2.58 3.31 -11.27
N GLY A 135 -1.51 4.08 -11.03
CA GLY A 135 -0.17 3.55 -10.76
C GLY A 135 0.37 2.66 -11.87
N GLY A 136 -0.08 2.84 -13.12
CA GLY A 136 0.24 1.99 -14.27
C GLY A 136 -0.39 0.59 -14.23
N VAL A 137 -1.52 0.40 -13.55
CA VAL A 137 -2.30 -0.85 -13.59
C VAL A 137 -3.29 -0.77 -14.77
N GLN A 138 -3.46 -1.85 -15.52
CA GLN A 138 -4.51 -1.90 -16.54
C GLN A 138 -5.88 -2.09 -15.87
N LEU A 139 -6.87 -1.27 -16.21
CA LEU A 139 -8.25 -1.46 -15.76
C LEU A 139 -9.07 -2.30 -16.74
N LEU A 140 -9.82 -3.27 -16.24
CA LEU A 140 -10.96 -3.88 -16.92
C LEU A 140 -12.24 -3.51 -16.17
N MET A 141 -12.99 -2.58 -16.73
CA MET A 141 -14.27 -2.11 -16.20
C MET A 141 -15.39 -2.92 -16.86
N ILE A 142 -16.22 -3.61 -16.10
CA ILE A 142 -17.32 -4.44 -16.64
C ILE A 142 -18.64 -3.91 -16.08
N GLY A 143 -19.65 -3.72 -16.92
CA GLY A 143 -20.97 -3.27 -16.47
C GLY A 143 -21.98 -3.02 -17.59
N ASP A 144 -23.05 -2.28 -17.28
CA ASP A 144 -24.07 -1.83 -18.23
C ASP A 144 -24.66 -0.52 -17.71
N LEU A 145 -24.26 0.61 -18.30
CA LEU A 145 -24.64 1.96 -17.83
C LEU A 145 -26.16 2.23 -17.88
N GLN A 146 -26.88 1.44 -18.67
CA GLN A 146 -28.34 1.51 -18.78
C GLN A 146 -29.07 0.67 -17.70
N GLN A 147 -28.33 0.01 -16.81
CA GLN A 147 -28.86 -0.57 -15.57
C GLN A 147 -28.78 0.46 -14.43
N LEU A 148 -28.40 0.04 -13.21
CA LEU A 148 -28.39 0.93 -12.05
C LEU A 148 -27.19 1.88 -12.08
N ALA A 149 -27.50 3.17 -11.98
CA ALA A 149 -26.59 4.28 -11.73
C ALA A 149 -26.00 4.21 -10.30
N PRO A 150 -24.91 4.93 -10.00
CA PRO A 150 -24.40 5.00 -8.64
C PRO A 150 -25.41 5.69 -7.70
N VAL A 151 -25.59 5.16 -6.50
CA VAL A 151 -26.41 5.81 -5.47
C VAL A 151 -25.59 6.91 -4.81
N VAL A 152 -26.03 8.16 -4.97
CA VAL A 152 -25.43 9.36 -4.36
C VAL A 152 -26.53 10.11 -3.63
N LYS A 153 -26.30 10.49 -2.37
CA LYS A 153 -27.24 11.34 -1.63
C LYS A 153 -27.06 12.81 -2.02
N ASP A 154 -28.10 13.63 -1.92
CA ASP A 154 -28.03 15.05 -2.29
C ASP A 154 -26.89 15.79 -1.59
N ASN A 155 -26.73 15.58 -0.27
CA ASN A 155 -25.66 16.17 0.52
C ASN A 155 -24.25 15.66 0.17
N GLU A 156 -24.13 14.43 -0.35
CA GLU A 156 -22.86 13.89 -0.88
C GLU A 156 -22.57 14.51 -2.26
N TRP A 157 -23.59 14.68 -3.09
CA TRP A 157 -23.47 15.31 -4.40
C TRP A 157 -23.15 16.81 -4.31
N GLU A 158 -23.69 17.52 -3.32
CA GLU A 158 -23.35 18.93 -3.08
C GLU A 158 -21.86 19.18 -2.81
N LEU A 159 -21.17 18.20 -2.22
CA LEU A 159 -19.72 18.23 -2.03
C LEU A 159 -18.95 17.87 -3.31
N LEU A 160 -19.45 16.88 -4.07
CA LEU A 160 -18.78 16.34 -5.24
C LEU A 160 -18.95 17.17 -6.53
N LYS A 161 -20.09 17.86 -6.71
CA LYS A 161 -20.44 18.63 -7.93
C LYS A 161 -19.44 19.72 -8.32
N ASN A 162 -18.65 20.23 -7.36
CA ASN A 162 -17.60 21.22 -7.60
C ASN A 162 -16.32 20.59 -8.17
N HIS A 163 -16.16 19.26 -8.05
CA HIS A 163 -14.96 18.52 -8.44
C HIS A 163 -15.19 17.59 -9.64
N TYR A 164 -16.44 17.19 -9.87
CA TYR A 164 -16.90 16.23 -10.87
C TYR A 164 -18.13 16.74 -11.61
N GLU A 165 -18.13 16.66 -12.93
CA GLU A 165 -19.28 17.00 -13.77
C GLU A 165 -20.51 16.12 -13.49
N THR A 166 -20.28 14.85 -13.16
CA THR A 166 -21.30 13.80 -13.03
C THR A 166 -20.88 12.81 -11.95
N PRO A 167 -21.79 12.04 -11.33
CA PRO A 167 -21.44 11.05 -10.33
C PRO A 167 -20.84 9.77 -10.92
N TYR A 168 -20.96 9.54 -12.23
CA TYR A 168 -20.57 8.28 -12.89
C TYR A 168 -19.06 8.09 -13.00
N PHE A 169 -18.60 6.83 -12.99
CA PHE A 169 -17.17 6.49 -13.08
C PHE A 169 -16.40 7.20 -14.21
N PHE A 170 -17.03 7.46 -15.37
CA PHE A 170 -16.41 8.14 -16.51
C PHE A 170 -16.13 9.63 -16.30
N ALA A 171 -16.63 10.23 -15.20
CA ALA A 171 -16.24 11.57 -14.76
C ALA A 171 -14.98 11.60 -13.87
N SER A 172 -14.41 10.44 -13.51
CA SER A 172 -13.11 10.33 -12.82
C SER A 172 -12.03 11.13 -13.53
N ARG A 173 -11.27 11.92 -12.76
CA ARG A 173 -10.16 12.73 -13.27
C ARG A 173 -9.05 11.82 -13.80
N ALA A 174 -8.71 10.79 -13.02
CA ALA A 174 -7.69 9.81 -13.40
C ALA A 174 -8.06 9.03 -14.65
N LEU A 175 -9.35 8.69 -14.85
CA LEU A 175 -9.79 8.01 -16.08
C LEU A 175 -9.78 8.95 -17.30
N LYS A 176 -10.18 10.23 -17.13
CA LYS A 176 -10.10 11.26 -18.18
C LYS A 176 -8.67 11.59 -18.63
N GLU A 177 -7.67 11.38 -17.77
CA GLU A 177 -6.24 11.46 -18.12
C GLU A 177 -5.77 10.29 -19.01
N THR A 178 -6.59 9.25 -19.23
CA THR A 178 -6.21 8.02 -19.97
C THR A 178 -6.99 7.81 -21.25
N VAL A 179 -6.36 7.14 -22.21
CA VAL A 179 -7.07 6.54 -23.35
C VAL A 179 -7.50 5.13 -22.97
N TYR A 180 -8.81 4.88 -22.99
CA TYR A 180 -9.41 3.56 -22.79
C TYR A 180 -10.30 3.19 -23.97
N MET A 181 -10.41 1.89 -24.24
CA MET A 181 -11.28 1.36 -25.29
C MET A 181 -12.61 0.92 -24.70
N THR A 182 -13.67 0.92 -25.51
CA THR A 182 -14.96 0.35 -25.13
C THR A 182 -15.41 -0.73 -26.12
N ILE A 183 -15.90 -1.86 -25.61
CA ILE A 183 -16.45 -2.95 -26.41
C ILE A 183 -17.86 -3.26 -25.89
N GLU A 184 -18.87 -3.18 -26.76
CA GLU A 184 -20.23 -3.61 -26.44
C GLU A 184 -20.49 -5.05 -26.92
N LEU A 185 -20.84 -5.94 -25.99
CA LEU A 185 -21.34 -7.27 -26.29
C LEU A 185 -22.78 -7.20 -26.80
N LYS A 186 -23.00 -7.52 -28.08
CA LYS A 186 -24.32 -7.43 -28.73
C LYS A 186 -25.20 -8.67 -28.55
N LYS A 187 -24.59 -9.86 -28.50
CA LYS A 187 -25.33 -11.14 -28.48
C LYS A 187 -25.93 -11.41 -27.11
N VAL A 188 -27.25 -11.29 -26.99
CA VAL A 188 -28.02 -11.63 -25.79
C VAL A 188 -28.29 -13.13 -25.77
N TYR A 189 -28.10 -13.78 -24.61
CA TYR A 189 -28.34 -15.22 -24.41
C TYR A 189 -29.51 -15.51 -23.45
N ARG A 190 -30.07 -14.49 -22.78
CA ARG A 190 -31.05 -14.64 -21.69
C ARG A 190 -32.50 -14.70 -22.18
N GLN A 191 -32.91 -13.76 -23.02
CA GLN A 191 -34.26 -13.70 -23.60
C GLN A 191 -34.28 -14.44 -24.94
N SER A 192 -35.19 -15.39 -25.09
CA SER A 192 -35.48 -16.09 -26.36
C SER A 192 -36.51 -15.36 -27.22
N ASP A 193 -37.39 -14.57 -26.61
CA ASP A 193 -38.39 -13.78 -27.32
C ASP A 193 -37.77 -12.51 -27.93
N THR A 194 -37.78 -12.44 -29.26
CA THR A 194 -37.29 -11.31 -30.05
C THR A 194 -38.20 -10.08 -29.96
N PHE A 195 -39.51 -10.27 -29.75
CA PHE A 195 -40.47 -9.18 -29.62
C PHE A 195 -40.28 -8.46 -28.28
N PHE A 196 -40.32 -9.18 -27.16
CA PHE A 196 -40.06 -8.58 -25.85
C PHE A 196 -38.65 -7.97 -25.75
N LEU A 197 -37.64 -8.62 -26.34
CA LEU A 197 -36.29 -8.04 -26.43
C LEU A 197 -36.27 -6.71 -27.18
N SER A 198 -37.09 -6.54 -28.23
CA SER A 198 -37.20 -5.27 -28.96
C SER A 198 -37.81 -4.14 -28.11
N LEU A 199 -38.84 -4.45 -27.30
CA LEU A 199 -39.45 -3.49 -26.36
C LEU A 199 -38.45 -3.08 -25.27
N LEU A 200 -37.75 -4.06 -24.67
CA LEU A 200 -36.71 -3.81 -23.68
C LEU A 200 -35.55 -2.97 -24.25
N ASN A 201 -35.19 -3.18 -25.52
CA ASN A 201 -34.17 -2.37 -26.21
C ASN A 201 -34.65 -0.93 -26.44
N LYS A 202 -35.90 -0.72 -26.89
CA LYS A 202 -36.46 0.63 -27.04
C LYS A 202 -36.47 1.40 -25.71
N ILE A 203 -36.74 0.72 -24.58
CA ILE A 203 -36.61 1.32 -23.24
C ILE A 203 -35.14 1.64 -22.90
N ARG A 204 -34.23 0.68 -23.08
CA ARG A 204 -32.78 0.85 -22.81
C ARG A 204 -32.15 1.99 -23.62
N GLU A 205 -32.63 2.21 -24.83
CA GLU A 205 -32.08 3.20 -25.77
C GLU A 205 -32.83 4.54 -25.71
N ASN A 206 -33.71 4.74 -24.72
CA ASN A 206 -34.53 5.94 -24.54
C ASN A 206 -35.41 6.28 -25.78
N LYS A 207 -35.86 5.25 -26.50
CA LYS A 207 -36.71 5.30 -27.70
C LYS A 207 -38.10 4.70 -27.44
N ALA A 208 -38.58 4.78 -26.20
CA ALA A 208 -39.91 4.30 -25.81
C ALA A 208 -41.01 5.28 -26.29
N ASP A 209 -41.50 5.00 -27.48
CA ASP A 209 -42.71 5.60 -28.06
C ASP A 209 -43.99 5.16 -27.31
N ASP A 210 -45.11 5.78 -27.65
CA ASP A 210 -46.40 5.50 -27.02
C ASP A 210 -46.91 4.09 -27.38
N GLU A 211 -46.46 3.51 -28.51
CA GLU A 211 -46.77 2.13 -28.92
C GLU A 211 -46.11 1.12 -27.97
N VAL A 212 -44.83 1.29 -27.63
CA VAL A 212 -44.13 0.49 -26.61
C VAL A 212 -44.82 0.58 -25.25
N LEU A 213 -45.15 1.80 -24.82
CA LEU A 213 -45.84 1.99 -23.55
C LEU A 213 -47.21 1.30 -23.55
N ASN A 214 -47.97 1.42 -24.63
CA ASN A 214 -49.26 0.74 -24.79
C ASN A 214 -49.11 -0.78 -24.77
N GLU A 215 -48.12 -1.35 -25.45
CA GLU A 215 -47.87 -2.80 -25.47
C GLU A 215 -47.51 -3.33 -24.08
N LEU A 216 -46.58 -2.68 -23.39
CA LEU A 216 -46.23 -3.04 -22.01
C LEU A 216 -47.44 -2.87 -21.07
N ASN A 217 -48.24 -1.83 -21.27
CA ASN A 217 -49.46 -1.58 -20.48
C ASN A 217 -50.59 -2.58 -20.75
N ARG A 218 -50.54 -3.43 -21.80
CA ARG A 218 -51.42 -4.62 -21.90
C ARG A 218 -51.18 -5.61 -20.75
N ARG A 219 -50.03 -5.51 -20.06
CA ARG A 219 -49.70 -6.30 -18.87
C ARG A 219 -50.11 -5.62 -17.55
N TYR A 220 -50.73 -4.44 -17.59
CA TYR A 220 -51.29 -3.79 -16.40
C TYR A 220 -52.56 -4.50 -15.94
N GLN A 221 -52.53 -5.00 -14.71
CA GLN A 221 -53.67 -5.71 -14.11
C GLN A 221 -53.94 -5.15 -12.70
N PRO A 222 -54.86 -4.18 -12.56
CA PRO A 222 -55.12 -3.52 -11.28
C PRO A 222 -55.63 -4.51 -10.23
N GLY A 223 -54.99 -4.51 -9.06
CA GLY A 223 -55.38 -5.40 -7.96
C GLY A 223 -55.12 -6.88 -8.22
N PHE A 224 -54.27 -7.23 -9.20
CA PHE A 224 -53.88 -8.61 -9.48
C PHE A 224 -53.36 -9.31 -8.22
N ARG A 225 -54.06 -10.37 -7.82
CA ARG A 225 -53.63 -11.30 -6.78
C ARG A 225 -53.21 -12.59 -7.46
N PRO A 226 -51.91 -12.90 -7.54
CA PRO A 226 -51.46 -14.17 -8.09
C PRO A 226 -52.02 -15.31 -7.26
N ARG A 227 -52.35 -16.43 -7.89
CA ARG A 227 -52.60 -17.66 -7.14
C ARG A 227 -51.28 -18.16 -6.55
N LYS A 228 -51.30 -18.82 -5.39
CA LYS A 228 -50.06 -19.24 -4.70
C LYS A 228 -49.22 -20.18 -5.57
N GLU A 229 -49.88 -21.06 -6.31
CA GLU A 229 -49.28 -22.04 -7.23
C GLU A 229 -48.61 -21.35 -8.44
N GLU A 230 -49.05 -20.14 -8.80
CA GLU A 230 -48.45 -19.36 -9.88
C GLU A 230 -47.16 -18.65 -9.48
N GLY A 231 -46.88 -18.54 -8.16
CA GLY A 231 -45.62 -18.13 -7.55
C GLY A 231 -44.90 -17.01 -8.29
N TYR A 232 -45.57 -15.86 -8.35
CA TYR A 232 -45.02 -14.60 -8.80
C TYR A 232 -44.13 -14.00 -7.72
N ILE A 233 -43.03 -13.35 -8.12
CA ILE A 233 -42.24 -12.48 -7.24
C ILE A 233 -42.59 -11.00 -7.49
N ARG A 234 -42.78 -10.22 -6.44
CA ARG A 234 -43.04 -8.78 -6.55
C ARG A 234 -41.73 -7.99 -6.53
N LEU A 235 -41.50 -7.18 -7.57
CA LEU A 235 -40.38 -6.26 -7.65
C LEU A 235 -40.83 -4.89 -7.18
N THR A 236 -40.21 -4.41 -6.09
CA THR A 236 -40.53 -3.15 -5.40
C THR A 236 -39.35 -2.17 -5.48
N THR A 237 -39.61 -0.89 -5.23
CA THR A 237 -38.57 0.15 -5.34
C THR A 237 -37.72 0.26 -4.08
N HIS A 238 -38.31 0.04 -2.90
CA HIS A 238 -37.67 0.26 -1.59
C HIS A 238 -37.66 -0.98 -0.69
N ASN A 239 -36.60 -1.15 0.12
CA ASN A 239 -36.41 -2.33 0.97
C ASN A 239 -37.56 -2.53 1.98
N TYR A 240 -38.10 -1.45 2.55
CA TYR A 240 -39.20 -1.52 3.51
C TYR A 240 -40.49 -2.10 2.89
N GLN A 241 -40.73 -1.86 1.60
CA GLN A 241 -41.90 -2.39 0.87
C GLN A 241 -41.76 -3.90 0.68
N ALA A 242 -40.59 -4.36 0.24
CA ALA A 242 -40.30 -5.79 0.09
C ALA A 242 -40.45 -6.53 1.42
N GLN A 243 -39.89 -5.96 2.49
CA GLN A 243 -39.96 -6.54 3.83
C GLN A 243 -41.40 -6.59 4.35
N GLN A 244 -42.16 -5.50 4.27
CA GLN A 244 -43.57 -5.47 4.68
C GLN A 244 -44.44 -6.51 3.96
N VAL A 245 -44.19 -6.76 2.66
CA VAL A 245 -44.89 -7.82 1.91
C VAL A 245 -44.48 -9.21 2.40
N ASN A 246 -43.17 -9.48 2.54
CA ASN A 246 -42.68 -10.78 3.01
C ASN A 246 -43.16 -11.10 4.43
N ASP A 247 -43.10 -10.13 5.34
CA ASP A 247 -43.54 -10.28 6.74
C ASP A 247 -45.04 -10.56 6.82
N ARG A 248 -45.85 -9.87 6.00
CA ARG A 248 -47.30 -10.06 5.91
C ARG A 248 -47.67 -11.44 5.38
N GLU A 249 -47.06 -11.87 4.28
CA GLU A 249 -47.34 -13.17 3.68
C GLU A 249 -46.89 -14.30 4.61
N LEU A 250 -45.70 -14.20 5.22
CA LEU A 250 -45.23 -15.13 6.25
C LEU A 250 -46.16 -15.18 7.48
N ALA A 251 -46.64 -14.02 7.96
CA ALA A 251 -47.60 -13.97 9.05
C ALA A 251 -48.93 -14.66 8.69
N SER A 252 -49.38 -14.57 7.43
CA SER A 252 -50.62 -15.18 6.94
C SER A 252 -50.61 -16.71 6.86
N LEU A 253 -49.43 -17.33 6.80
CA LEU A 253 -49.29 -18.78 6.77
C LEU A 253 -49.66 -19.41 8.13
N SER A 254 -50.44 -20.47 8.08
CA SER A 254 -50.66 -21.38 9.22
C SER A 254 -49.37 -22.10 9.62
N GLY A 255 -49.33 -22.61 10.85
CA GLY A 255 -48.20 -23.39 11.36
C GLY A 255 -47.18 -22.57 12.17
N ARG A 256 -46.28 -23.30 12.85
CA ARG A 256 -45.21 -22.74 13.69
C ARG A 256 -44.13 -22.12 12.81
N ALA A 257 -43.66 -20.93 13.16
CA ALA A 257 -42.47 -20.33 12.55
C ALA A 257 -41.20 -20.95 13.15
N TYR A 258 -40.22 -21.21 12.31
CA TYR A 258 -38.89 -21.68 12.69
C TYR A 258 -37.85 -20.67 12.23
N SER A 259 -36.87 -20.39 13.08
CA SER A 259 -35.82 -19.40 12.84
C SER A 259 -34.45 -20.07 12.91
N PHE A 260 -33.67 -19.92 11.84
CA PHE A 260 -32.32 -20.48 11.70
C PHE A 260 -31.32 -19.33 11.72
N ARG A 261 -30.44 -19.30 12.74
CA ARG A 261 -29.34 -18.34 12.82
C ARG A 261 -28.15 -18.87 12.02
N ALA A 262 -27.52 -17.99 11.25
CA ALA A 262 -26.30 -18.29 10.49
C ALA A 262 -25.12 -18.59 11.44
N GLU A 263 -24.25 -19.50 11.04
CA GLU A 263 -22.94 -19.70 11.67
C GLU A 263 -21.92 -18.80 10.98
N ILE A 264 -21.10 -18.11 11.76
CA ILE A 264 -20.13 -17.14 11.23
C ILE A 264 -18.77 -17.39 11.87
N GLU A 265 -17.80 -17.74 11.03
CA GLU A 265 -16.42 -18.04 11.42
C GLU A 265 -15.45 -17.02 10.81
N GLY A 266 -14.41 -16.63 11.53
CA GLY A 266 -13.41 -15.67 11.06
C GLY A 266 -13.96 -14.25 10.88
N ASN A 267 -13.44 -13.51 9.89
CA ASN A 267 -13.88 -12.14 9.60
C ASN A 267 -14.89 -12.13 8.45
N PHE A 268 -16.17 -11.91 8.76
CA PHE A 268 -17.23 -11.70 7.78
C PHE A 268 -18.08 -10.48 8.21
N PRO A 269 -17.96 -9.32 7.52
CA PRO A 269 -18.71 -8.13 7.91
C PRO A 269 -20.22 -8.22 7.64
N GLU A 270 -21.04 -7.74 8.59
CA GLU A 270 -22.51 -7.78 8.56
C GLU A 270 -23.12 -7.19 7.27
N TYR A 271 -22.62 -6.04 6.83
CA TYR A 271 -23.08 -5.38 5.59
C TYR A 271 -22.81 -6.19 4.31
N SER A 272 -22.00 -7.24 4.38
CA SER A 272 -21.67 -8.14 3.27
C SER A 272 -22.43 -9.47 3.32
N TYR A 273 -23.27 -9.73 4.33
CA TYR A 273 -23.95 -11.02 4.47
C TYR A 273 -24.77 -11.37 3.21
N PRO A 274 -24.57 -12.58 2.64
CA PRO A 274 -25.22 -12.99 1.38
C PRO A 274 -26.69 -13.40 1.56
N ALA A 275 -27.05 -13.80 2.78
CA ALA A 275 -28.39 -14.19 3.21
C ALA A 275 -28.72 -13.51 4.55
N ASP A 276 -29.95 -13.67 5.03
CA ASP A 276 -30.37 -13.12 6.32
C ASP A 276 -29.67 -13.86 7.48
N GLU A 277 -29.12 -13.12 8.46
CA GLU A 277 -28.44 -13.71 9.63
C GLU A 277 -29.40 -14.60 10.44
N VAL A 278 -30.67 -14.18 10.55
CA VAL A 278 -31.75 -14.96 11.18
C VAL A 278 -32.85 -15.20 10.15
N LEU A 279 -32.74 -16.31 9.42
CA LEU A 279 -33.75 -16.73 8.45
C LEU A 279 -34.97 -17.29 9.19
N THR A 280 -36.12 -16.63 9.07
CA THR A 280 -37.38 -17.12 9.65
C THR A 280 -38.34 -17.58 8.57
N VAL A 281 -38.83 -18.82 8.68
CA VAL A 281 -39.66 -19.51 7.67
C VAL A 281 -40.81 -20.28 8.32
N LYS A 282 -41.77 -20.67 7.49
CA LYS A 282 -42.90 -21.56 7.80
C LYS A 282 -43.11 -22.54 6.65
N GLU A 283 -43.86 -23.61 6.90
CA GLU A 283 -44.38 -24.47 5.85
C GLU A 283 -45.27 -23.66 4.88
N GLY A 284 -45.13 -23.90 3.57
CA GLY A 284 -45.77 -23.09 2.52
C GLY A 284 -45.16 -21.70 2.28
N ALA A 285 -43.97 -21.41 2.82
CA ALA A 285 -43.27 -20.15 2.55
C ALA A 285 -42.68 -20.12 1.12
N GLN A 286 -42.93 -19.03 0.39
CA GLN A 286 -42.31 -18.77 -0.91
C GLN A 286 -40.89 -18.25 -0.71
N ILE A 287 -39.93 -18.97 -1.28
CA ILE A 287 -38.50 -18.74 -1.10
C ILE A 287 -37.80 -18.54 -2.45
N MET A 288 -36.63 -17.91 -2.43
CA MET A 288 -35.76 -17.79 -3.59
C MET A 288 -34.35 -18.26 -3.24
N PHE A 289 -33.81 -19.14 -4.06
CA PHE A 289 -32.47 -19.67 -3.90
C PHE A 289 -31.40 -18.61 -4.20
N LEU A 290 -30.32 -18.60 -3.42
CA LEU A 290 -29.23 -17.61 -3.42
C LEU A 290 -27.94 -18.13 -4.06
N LYS A 291 -27.84 -19.45 -4.23
CA LYS A 291 -26.66 -20.17 -4.72
C LYS A 291 -27.10 -21.14 -5.82
N ASN A 292 -26.16 -21.62 -6.62
CA ASN A 292 -26.41 -22.74 -7.53
C ASN A 292 -26.11 -24.04 -6.81
N ASP A 293 -26.95 -25.05 -7.01
CA ASP A 293 -26.69 -26.41 -6.50
C ASP A 293 -25.41 -26.95 -7.14
N VAL A 294 -24.43 -27.27 -6.30
CA VAL A 294 -23.12 -27.80 -6.69
C VAL A 294 -23.14 -29.32 -6.90
N SER A 295 -24.22 -30.00 -6.51
CA SER A 295 -24.38 -31.44 -6.74
C SER A 295 -24.55 -31.76 -8.24
N SER A 296 -24.30 -33.01 -8.61
CA SER A 296 -24.54 -33.53 -9.95
C SER A 296 -26.00 -33.39 -10.41
N GLU A 297 -26.95 -33.30 -9.48
CA GLU A 297 -28.39 -33.22 -9.73
C GLU A 297 -28.83 -31.80 -10.15
N LYS A 298 -28.08 -30.75 -9.78
CA LYS A 298 -28.34 -29.34 -10.12
C LYS A 298 -29.79 -28.89 -9.86
N ARG A 299 -30.36 -29.28 -8.71
CA ARG A 299 -31.79 -29.15 -8.39
C ARG A 299 -32.29 -27.71 -8.30
N TYR A 300 -31.41 -26.76 -8.01
CA TYR A 300 -31.74 -25.35 -7.89
C TYR A 300 -30.61 -24.43 -8.42
N TYR A 301 -30.99 -23.20 -8.77
CA TYR A 301 -30.07 -22.16 -9.24
C TYR A 301 -30.37 -20.80 -8.59
N ASN A 302 -29.37 -19.91 -8.55
CA ASN A 302 -29.50 -18.58 -7.95
C ASN A 302 -30.59 -17.75 -8.68
N GLY A 303 -31.60 -17.30 -7.92
CA GLY A 303 -32.78 -16.61 -8.43
C GLY A 303 -34.00 -17.51 -8.70
N MET A 304 -33.85 -18.84 -8.61
CA MET A 304 -34.99 -19.77 -8.74
C MET A 304 -35.98 -19.58 -7.59
N ILE A 305 -37.27 -19.59 -7.89
CA ILE A 305 -38.36 -19.55 -6.89
C ILE A 305 -38.71 -20.99 -6.48
N GLY A 306 -38.95 -21.18 -5.18
CA GLY A 306 -39.37 -22.44 -4.59
C GLY A 306 -40.33 -22.26 -3.42
N GLU A 307 -40.69 -23.38 -2.82
CA GLU A 307 -41.63 -23.48 -1.71
C GLU A 307 -41.05 -24.38 -0.61
N VAL A 308 -41.26 -24.00 0.66
CA VAL A 308 -40.93 -24.83 1.82
C VAL A 308 -42.03 -25.87 2.02
N MET A 309 -41.71 -27.15 1.79
CA MET A 309 -42.66 -28.26 1.87
C MET A 309 -42.82 -28.81 3.29
N SER A 310 -41.76 -28.75 4.10
CA SER A 310 -41.80 -29.02 5.53
C SER A 310 -40.64 -28.30 6.22
N VAL A 311 -40.82 -27.95 7.50
CA VAL A 311 -39.75 -27.35 8.31
C VAL A 311 -39.93 -27.70 9.78
N ASP A 312 -38.83 -28.05 10.44
CA ASP A 312 -38.75 -28.36 11.86
C ASP A 312 -37.43 -27.83 12.47
N GLU A 313 -37.12 -28.22 13.71
CA GLU A 313 -35.90 -27.80 14.42
C GLU A 313 -34.61 -28.47 13.88
N LYS A 314 -34.72 -29.46 12.98
CA LYS A 314 -33.60 -30.18 12.35
C LYS A 314 -33.31 -29.71 10.92
N GLY A 315 -34.27 -29.06 10.26
CA GLY A 315 -34.06 -28.41 8.97
C GLY A 315 -35.35 -28.21 8.18
N MET A 316 -35.23 -28.20 6.85
CA MET A 316 -36.36 -27.99 5.95
C MET A 316 -36.24 -28.81 4.65
N SER A 317 -37.39 -29.27 4.16
CA SER A 317 -37.51 -29.77 2.80
C SER A 317 -38.13 -28.71 1.90
N VAL A 318 -37.61 -28.59 0.68
CA VAL A 318 -38.00 -27.57 -0.29
C VAL A 318 -38.24 -28.20 -1.65
N ARG A 319 -38.98 -27.48 -2.47
CA ARG A 319 -39.25 -27.86 -3.86
C ARG A 319 -39.03 -26.65 -4.77
N GLY A 320 -38.29 -26.83 -5.85
CA GLY A 320 -38.20 -25.83 -6.92
C GLY A 320 -39.55 -25.75 -7.64
N LYS A 321 -40.08 -24.55 -7.87
CA LYS A 321 -41.51 -24.41 -8.23
C LYS A 321 -41.92 -25.09 -9.55
N ASP A 322 -41.01 -25.17 -10.52
CA ASP A 322 -41.24 -25.84 -11.80
C ASP A 322 -40.82 -27.33 -11.79
N SER A 323 -40.52 -27.90 -10.60
CA SER A 323 -40.18 -29.30 -10.39
C SER A 323 -41.17 -29.96 -9.40
N SER A 324 -41.43 -31.25 -9.61
CA SER A 324 -42.14 -32.11 -8.64
C SER A 324 -41.29 -32.48 -7.43
N ASP A 325 -39.97 -32.31 -7.52
CA ASP A 325 -39.02 -33.05 -6.71
C ASP A 325 -38.76 -32.29 -5.40
N VAL A 326 -39.26 -32.86 -4.31
CA VAL A 326 -39.00 -32.38 -2.96
C VAL A 326 -37.66 -32.93 -2.51
N PHE A 327 -36.76 -32.05 -2.07
CA PHE A 327 -35.44 -32.42 -1.57
C PHE A 327 -35.17 -31.75 -0.22
N GLN A 328 -34.36 -32.39 0.61
CA GLN A 328 -33.89 -31.78 1.85
C GLN A 328 -32.91 -30.65 1.50
N LEU A 329 -33.20 -29.44 1.97
CA LEU A 329 -32.25 -28.34 1.87
C LEU A 329 -31.21 -28.48 2.98
N LEU A 330 -29.96 -28.19 2.65
CA LEU A 330 -28.85 -28.14 3.61
C LEU A 330 -28.31 -26.70 3.67
N PRO A 331 -27.72 -26.28 4.80
CA PRO A 331 -26.93 -25.06 4.86
C PRO A 331 -25.78 -25.09 3.85
N GLU A 332 -25.52 -23.93 3.25
CA GLU A 332 -24.43 -23.72 2.30
C GLU A 332 -23.43 -22.72 2.88
N GLU A 333 -22.17 -22.84 2.45
CA GLU A 333 -21.11 -21.92 2.86
C GLU A 333 -20.88 -20.81 1.83
N TRP A 334 -20.58 -19.60 2.30
CA TRP A 334 -20.00 -18.53 1.52
C TRP A 334 -18.70 -18.07 2.18
N GLY A 335 -17.61 -18.03 1.41
CA GLY A 335 -16.35 -17.44 1.85
C GLY A 335 -16.34 -15.93 1.65
N ASN A 336 -15.94 -15.18 2.68
CA ASN A 336 -15.35 -13.86 2.50
C ASN A 336 -13.86 -14.08 2.19
N TYR A 337 -13.42 -13.66 1.01
CA TYR A 337 -12.04 -13.88 0.55
C TYR A 337 -11.17 -12.65 0.78
N LYS A 338 -9.89 -12.88 1.03
CA LYS A 338 -8.82 -11.87 0.95
C LYS A 338 -7.81 -12.30 -0.12
N TYR A 339 -7.22 -11.31 -0.79
CA TYR A 339 -6.07 -11.56 -1.65
C TYR A 339 -4.79 -11.66 -0.81
N VAL A 340 -4.00 -12.69 -1.07
CA VAL A 340 -2.70 -12.99 -0.46
C VAL A 340 -1.67 -13.29 -1.54
N LEU A 341 -0.39 -13.42 -1.15
CA LEU A 341 0.67 -13.87 -2.06
C LEU A 341 1.10 -15.30 -1.71
N ASN A 342 0.99 -16.22 -2.67
CA ASN A 342 1.53 -17.58 -2.51
C ASN A 342 3.03 -17.53 -2.22
N GLU A 343 3.51 -18.24 -1.20
CA GLU A 343 4.91 -18.13 -0.75
C GLU A 343 5.92 -18.67 -1.78
N GLU A 344 5.55 -19.66 -2.59
CA GLU A 344 6.43 -20.34 -3.55
C GLU A 344 6.36 -19.70 -4.94
N THR A 345 5.15 -19.60 -5.52
CA THR A 345 4.95 -19.07 -6.88
C THR A 345 5.02 -17.55 -6.92
N LYS A 346 4.82 -16.89 -5.76
CA LYS A 346 4.61 -15.45 -5.61
C LYS A 346 3.36 -14.92 -6.33
N GLU A 347 2.48 -15.76 -6.85
CA GLU A 347 1.24 -15.34 -7.52
C GLU A 347 0.22 -14.81 -6.52
N ILE A 348 -0.74 -14.01 -7.02
CA ILE A 348 -1.86 -13.52 -6.21
C ILE A 348 -2.88 -14.64 -6.10
N THR A 349 -3.17 -15.09 -4.89
CA THR A 349 -4.16 -16.14 -4.61
C THR A 349 -5.23 -15.64 -3.64
N GLU A 350 -6.35 -16.33 -3.57
CA GLU A 350 -7.46 -16.02 -2.67
C GLU A 350 -7.42 -16.95 -1.45
N GLU A 351 -7.41 -16.38 -0.26
CA GLU A 351 -7.57 -17.09 1.01
C GLU A 351 -8.92 -16.74 1.63
N ILE A 352 -9.52 -17.69 2.34
CA ILE A 352 -10.75 -17.46 3.11
C ILE A 352 -10.39 -16.69 4.39
N GLU A 353 -10.95 -15.49 4.55
CA GLU A 353 -10.82 -14.64 5.74
C GLU A 353 -11.91 -14.95 6.78
N GLY A 354 -13.08 -15.38 6.30
CA GLY A 354 -14.19 -15.83 7.12
C GLY A 354 -15.22 -16.61 6.31
N VAL A 355 -16.04 -17.41 7.00
CA VAL A 355 -17.09 -18.24 6.43
C VAL A 355 -18.43 -17.85 7.05
N PHE A 356 -19.44 -17.69 6.21
CA PHE A 356 -20.83 -17.56 6.61
C PHE A 356 -21.55 -18.84 6.17
N ARG A 357 -22.19 -19.57 7.09
CA ARG A 357 -23.04 -20.75 6.80
C ARG A 357 -24.49 -20.45 7.11
N GLN A 358 -25.37 -20.67 6.14
CA GLN A 358 -26.81 -20.49 6.27
C GLN A 358 -27.52 -21.28 5.17
N TYR A 359 -28.81 -21.56 5.31
CA TYR A 359 -29.60 -22.07 4.18
C TYR A 359 -29.52 -21.11 2.98
N PRO A 360 -29.31 -21.60 1.74
CA PRO A 360 -29.10 -20.79 0.54
C PRO A 360 -30.40 -20.18 0.00
N ILE A 361 -31.23 -19.61 0.86
CA ILE A 361 -32.56 -19.09 0.53
C ILE A 361 -32.88 -17.80 1.28
N ARG A 362 -33.86 -17.06 0.78
CA ARG A 362 -34.56 -15.97 1.49
C ARG A 362 -36.03 -15.96 1.13
N LEU A 363 -36.86 -15.28 1.93
CA LEU A 363 -38.26 -15.03 1.61
C LEU A 363 -38.39 -14.24 0.30
N ALA A 364 -39.37 -14.61 -0.54
CA ALA A 364 -39.39 -14.19 -1.93
C ALA A 364 -40.79 -13.88 -2.49
N TRP A 365 -41.74 -13.47 -1.65
CA TRP A 365 -42.96 -12.83 -2.15
C TRP A 365 -42.66 -11.46 -2.74
N ALA A 366 -41.71 -10.73 -2.15
CA ALA A 366 -41.20 -9.48 -2.70
C ALA A 366 -39.68 -9.31 -2.51
N ILE A 367 -39.05 -8.66 -3.47
CA ILE A 367 -37.67 -8.16 -3.41
C ILE A 367 -37.61 -6.73 -3.96
N THR A 368 -36.49 -6.04 -3.73
CA THR A 368 -36.24 -4.77 -4.40
C THR A 368 -35.66 -4.96 -5.79
N ILE A 369 -35.95 -4.02 -6.69
CA ILE A 369 -35.36 -3.95 -8.04
C ILE A 369 -33.81 -3.94 -7.96
N HIS A 370 -33.25 -3.27 -6.95
CA HIS A 370 -31.81 -3.30 -6.66
C HIS A 370 -31.31 -4.73 -6.37
N LYS A 371 -31.97 -5.48 -5.48
CA LYS A 371 -31.62 -6.87 -5.17
C LYS A 371 -31.98 -7.88 -6.28
N SER A 372 -32.69 -7.46 -7.33
CA SER A 372 -33.03 -8.29 -8.50
C SER A 372 -32.03 -8.19 -9.64
N GLN A 373 -31.07 -7.27 -9.59
CA GLN A 373 -29.99 -7.19 -10.58
C GLN A 373 -29.24 -8.53 -10.69
N GLY A 374 -28.75 -8.85 -11.89
CA GLY A 374 -28.23 -10.19 -12.23
C GLY A 374 -29.30 -11.28 -12.39
N LEU A 375 -30.33 -11.33 -11.52
CA LEU A 375 -31.33 -12.39 -11.48
C LEU A 375 -32.26 -12.44 -12.72
N THR A 376 -33.00 -13.54 -12.87
CA THR A 376 -33.96 -13.81 -13.95
C THR A 376 -35.15 -14.59 -13.39
N PHE A 377 -36.39 -14.21 -13.75
CA PHE A 377 -37.62 -14.81 -13.25
C PHE A 377 -38.54 -15.28 -14.39
N GLU A 378 -39.29 -16.35 -14.16
CA GLU A 378 -40.38 -16.77 -15.05
C GLU A 378 -41.58 -15.82 -14.96
N ARG A 379 -41.94 -15.41 -13.73
CA ARG A 379 -43.13 -14.59 -13.47
C ARG A 379 -42.86 -13.53 -12.42
N ALA A 380 -43.13 -12.26 -12.73
CA ALA A 380 -42.93 -11.15 -11.80
C ALA A 380 -44.05 -10.09 -11.88
N ILE A 381 -44.41 -9.57 -10.71
CA ILE A 381 -45.29 -8.40 -10.55
C ILE A 381 -44.39 -7.19 -10.34
N ILE A 382 -44.55 -6.14 -11.14
CA ILE A 382 -43.66 -4.97 -11.11
C ILE A 382 -44.44 -3.73 -10.66
N ASP A 383 -44.01 -3.13 -9.54
CA ASP A 383 -44.34 -1.75 -9.18
C ASP A 383 -43.17 -0.84 -9.56
N ALA A 384 -43.33 -0.15 -10.68
CA ALA A 384 -42.39 0.86 -11.19
C ALA A 384 -42.89 2.29 -10.99
N ARG A 385 -44.00 2.51 -10.26
CA ARG A 385 -44.60 3.84 -10.10
C ARG A 385 -43.67 4.83 -9.40
N ASN A 386 -42.92 4.32 -8.42
CA ASN A 386 -41.99 5.08 -7.60
C ASN A 386 -40.54 4.86 -8.03
N SER A 387 -40.29 4.50 -9.30
CA SER A 387 -38.93 4.50 -9.85
C SER A 387 -38.35 5.91 -9.71
N PHE A 388 -37.20 6.02 -9.04
CA PHE A 388 -36.56 7.29 -8.69
C PHE A 388 -35.16 7.43 -9.29
N ALA A 389 -34.59 6.34 -9.81
CA ALA A 389 -33.25 6.29 -10.38
C ALA A 389 -33.28 5.89 -11.86
N HIS A 390 -32.28 6.38 -12.59
CA HIS A 390 -31.99 5.96 -13.97
C HIS A 390 -31.92 4.43 -14.10
N GLY A 391 -32.46 3.90 -15.20
CA GLY A 391 -32.40 2.47 -15.52
C GLY A 391 -33.20 1.54 -14.60
N GLN A 392 -33.74 2.01 -13.47
CA GLN A 392 -34.46 1.18 -12.49
C GLN A 392 -35.65 0.43 -13.12
N THR A 393 -36.44 1.13 -13.94
CA THR A 393 -37.55 0.53 -14.70
C THR A 393 -37.05 -0.49 -15.73
N TYR A 394 -35.97 -0.21 -16.47
CA TYR A 394 -35.36 -1.18 -17.38
C TYR A 394 -34.87 -2.44 -16.66
N VAL A 395 -34.22 -2.29 -15.50
CA VAL A 395 -33.75 -3.40 -14.67
C VAL A 395 -34.93 -4.28 -14.25
N ALA A 396 -36.01 -3.68 -13.76
CA ALA A 396 -37.21 -4.41 -13.35
C ALA A 396 -37.83 -5.22 -14.50
N LEU A 397 -38.09 -4.58 -15.64
CA LEU A 397 -38.72 -5.22 -16.81
C LEU A 397 -37.82 -6.32 -17.40
N SER A 398 -36.51 -6.10 -17.46
CA SER A 398 -35.53 -7.06 -17.97
C SER A 398 -35.25 -8.27 -17.07
N ARG A 399 -35.95 -8.41 -15.93
CA ARG A 399 -35.87 -9.63 -15.09
C ARG A 399 -36.71 -10.77 -15.62
N CYS A 400 -37.83 -10.49 -16.29
CA CYS A 400 -38.68 -11.53 -16.87
C CYS A 400 -38.03 -12.18 -18.09
N LYS A 401 -38.32 -13.47 -18.32
CA LYS A 401 -37.90 -14.17 -19.56
C LYS A 401 -38.80 -13.82 -20.76
N THR A 402 -40.10 -13.65 -20.54
CA THR A 402 -41.10 -13.33 -21.58
C THR A 402 -42.03 -12.19 -21.13
N LEU A 403 -42.77 -11.61 -22.08
CA LEU A 403 -43.73 -10.54 -21.82
C LEU A 403 -44.95 -11.05 -21.03
N GLU A 404 -45.37 -12.30 -21.24
CA GLU A 404 -46.51 -12.95 -20.57
C GLU A 404 -46.22 -13.26 -19.10
N GLY A 405 -44.96 -13.52 -18.75
CA GLY A 405 -44.53 -13.69 -17.36
C GLY A 405 -44.61 -12.39 -16.54
N MET A 406 -44.65 -11.24 -17.20
CA MET A 406 -44.72 -9.93 -16.56
C MET A 406 -46.17 -9.53 -16.25
N VAL A 407 -46.39 -8.96 -15.07
CA VAL A 407 -47.59 -8.20 -14.70
C VAL A 407 -47.17 -6.85 -14.14
N LEU A 408 -47.83 -5.77 -14.54
CA LEU A 408 -47.62 -4.44 -13.98
C LEU A 408 -48.71 -4.15 -12.95
N GLU A 409 -48.33 -3.75 -11.73
CA GLU A 409 -49.28 -3.34 -10.68
C GLU A 409 -49.81 -1.92 -10.90
N THR A 410 -49.09 -1.12 -11.69
CA THR A 410 -49.43 0.25 -12.09
C THR A 410 -49.07 0.47 -13.56
N PRO A 411 -49.82 1.27 -14.33
CA PRO A 411 -49.48 1.53 -15.72
C PRO A 411 -48.15 2.29 -15.81
N LEU A 412 -47.28 1.86 -16.71
CA LEU A 412 -46.06 2.58 -17.06
C LEU A 412 -46.43 3.86 -17.81
N ARG A 413 -45.93 4.98 -17.29
CA ARG A 413 -45.99 6.30 -17.93
C ARG A 413 -44.60 6.70 -18.41
N ARG A 414 -44.51 7.71 -19.29
CA ARG A 414 -43.23 8.21 -19.78
C ARG A 414 -42.35 8.72 -18.63
N GLU A 415 -42.94 9.32 -17.60
CA GLU A 415 -42.24 9.76 -16.38
C GLU A 415 -41.54 8.63 -15.60
N ALA A 416 -42.01 7.38 -15.71
CA ALA A 416 -41.38 6.22 -15.06
C ALA A 416 -40.14 5.69 -15.82
N ILE A 417 -39.91 6.16 -17.05
CA ILE A 417 -38.69 5.91 -17.83
C ILE A 417 -37.76 7.10 -17.61
N ILE A 418 -37.13 7.13 -16.43
CA ILE A 418 -36.10 8.12 -16.11
C ILE A 418 -34.89 7.84 -17.01
N SER A 419 -34.58 8.80 -17.88
CA SER A 419 -33.41 8.81 -18.74
C SER A 419 -32.40 9.87 -18.27
N ASP A 420 -31.12 9.54 -18.42
CA ASP A 420 -30.02 10.44 -18.11
C ASP A 420 -29.29 10.78 -19.42
N SER A 421 -29.38 12.05 -19.82
CA SER A 421 -28.78 12.52 -21.07
C SER A 421 -27.26 12.39 -21.10
N ILE A 422 -26.60 12.35 -19.94
CA ILE A 422 -25.17 12.09 -19.80
C ILE A 422 -24.86 10.66 -20.22
N VAL A 423 -25.64 9.69 -19.71
CA VAL A 423 -25.50 8.27 -20.04
C VAL A 423 -25.83 8.01 -21.53
N ASP A 424 -26.87 8.65 -22.06
CA ASP A 424 -27.25 8.54 -23.46
C ASP A 424 -26.17 9.10 -24.40
N ASN A 425 -25.57 10.25 -24.06
CA ASN A 425 -24.48 10.83 -24.85
C ASN A 425 -23.23 9.94 -24.80
N PHE A 426 -22.81 9.51 -23.60
CA PHE A 426 -21.69 8.59 -23.44
C PHE A 426 -21.89 7.27 -24.21
N THR A 427 -23.11 6.73 -24.21
CA THR A 427 -23.43 5.50 -24.96
C THR A 427 -23.32 5.71 -26.47
N LYS A 428 -23.75 6.86 -27.00
CA LYS A 428 -23.59 7.21 -28.43
C LYS A 428 -22.11 7.37 -28.82
N ASP A 429 -21.30 7.99 -27.97
CA ASP A 429 -19.87 8.17 -28.20
C ASP A 429 -19.15 6.81 -28.23
N VAL A 430 -19.52 5.90 -27.32
CA VAL A 430 -19.06 4.49 -27.31
C VAL A 430 -19.47 3.75 -28.58
N GLU A 431 -20.70 3.95 -29.07
CA GLU A 431 -21.18 3.28 -30.28
C GLU A 431 -20.47 3.77 -31.55
N GLN A 432 -20.04 5.02 -31.59
CA GLN A 432 -19.30 5.62 -32.70
C GLN A 432 -17.81 5.23 -32.69
N ASN A 433 -17.19 5.21 -31.51
CA ASN A 433 -15.75 4.97 -31.34
C ASN A 433 -15.39 3.49 -31.09
N LYS A 434 -15.94 2.58 -31.91
CA LYS A 434 -15.66 1.14 -31.79
C LYS A 434 -14.23 0.81 -32.21
N PRO A 435 -13.43 0.07 -31.40
CA PRO A 435 -12.04 -0.23 -31.73
C PRO A 435 -11.91 -1.09 -32.98
N GLY A 436 -11.18 -0.59 -33.97
CA GLY A 436 -10.86 -1.32 -35.20
C GLY A 436 -9.64 -2.23 -35.05
N SER A 437 -9.49 -3.22 -35.94
CA SER A 437 -8.35 -4.15 -35.96
C SER A 437 -7.00 -3.42 -36.09
N LYS A 438 -6.93 -2.36 -36.90
CA LYS A 438 -5.73 -1.53 -37.02
C LYS A 438 -5.35 -0.87 -35.68
N GLN A 439 -6.33 -0.30 -34.99
CA GLN A 439 -6.12 0.38 -33.70
C GLN A 439 -5.67 -0.59 -32.61
N LEU A 440 -6.20 -1.82 -32.61
CA LEU A 440 -5.70 -2.90 -31.76
C LEU A 440 -4.22 -3.19 -32.06
N ASN A 441 -3.86 -3.41 -33.32
CA ASN A 441 -2.48 -3.71 -33.71
C ASN A 441 -1.52 -2.57 -33.31
N ASP A 442 -1.90 -1.32 -33.54
CA ASP A 442 -1.14 -0.13 -33.14
C ASP A 442 -0.94 -0.08 -31.61
N MET A 443 -1.98 -0.41 -30.83
CA MET A 443 -1.91 -0.45 -29.36
C MET A 443 -1.10 -1.65 -28.81
N GLN A 444 -1.19 -2.82 -29.43
CA GLN A 444 -0.37 -3.99 -29.08
C GLN A 444 1.11 -3.69 -29.35
N LYS A 445 1.41 -3.02 -30.46
CA LYS A 445 2.77 -2.60 -30.86
C LYS A 445 3.32 -1.54 -29.91
N ALA A 446 2.52 -0.54 -29.54
CA ALA A 446 2.87 0.45 -28.53
C ALA A 446 3.16 -0.20 -27.17
N TYR A 447 2.32 -1.13 -26.71
CA TYR A 447 2.52 -1.82 -25.43
C TYR A 447 3.76 -2.71 -25.41
N PHE A 448 4.01 -3.46 -26.49
CA PHE A 448 5.24 -4.24 -26.64
C PHE A 448 6.48 -3.33 -26.60
N TYR A 449 6.43 -2.20 -27.30
CA TYR A 449 7.48 -1.18 -27.27
C TYR A 449 7.69 -0.62 -25.86
N ASP A 450 6.62 -0.29 -25.13
CA ASP A 450 6.69 0.26 -23.77
C ASP A 450 7.30 -0.74 -22.79
N LEU A 451 6.93 -2.03 -22.86
CA LEU A 451 7.53 -3.08 -22.03
C LEU A 451 9.01 -3.29 -22.33
N LEU A 452 9.41 -3.19 -23.60
CA LEU A 452 10.79 -3.30 -24.03
C LEU A 452 11.62 -2.06 -23.63
N ASN A 453 11.02 -0.88 -23.72
CA ASN A 453 11.60 0.36 -23.21
C ASN A 453 11.72 0.32 -21.68
N ASP A 454 10.75 -0.23 -20.95
CA ASP A 454 10.83 -0.49 -19.51
C ASP A 454 12.00 -1.42 -19.14
N LEU A 455 12.34 -2.41 -19.99
CA LEU A 455 13.50 -3.29 -19.80
C LEU A 455 14.81 -2.51 -19.95
N PHE A 456 14.97 -1.75 -21.04
CA PHE A 456 16.24 -1.08 -21.36
C PHE A 456 16.38 0.36 -20.85
N ASN A 457 15.36 0.97 -20.24
CA ASN A 457 15.45 2.31 -19.67
C ASN A 457 16.13 2.29 -18.27
N PHE A 458 17.31 2.89 -18.15
CA PHE A 458 18.09 2.94 -16.90
C PHE A 458 17.96 4.26 -16.11
N TYR A 459 17.01 5.14 -16.46
CA TYR A 459 16.87 6.45 -15.81
C TYR A 459 16.64 6.36 -14.29
N SER A 460 15.82 5.41 -13.82
CA SER A 460 15.57 5.23 -12.38
C SER A 460 16.85 4.84 -11.60
N LEU A 461 17.66 3.96 -12.17
CA LEU A 461 18.96 3.54 -11.64
C LEU A 461 19.96 4.70 -11.65
N GLU A 462 20.02 5.48 -12.73
CA GLU A 462 20.84 6.69 -12.82
C GLU A 462 20.45 7.73 -11.76
N GLN A 463 19.15 7.92 -11.50
CA GLN A 463 18.65 8.82 -10.45
C GLN A 463 18.97 8.31 -9.04
N ALA A 464 18.83 7.00 -8.77
CA ALA A 464 19.23 6.40 -7.50
C ALA A 464 20.73 6.61 -7.24
N TYR A 465 21.57 6.33 -8.25
CA TYR A 465 23.02 6.54 -8.20
C TYR A 465 23.38 8.01 -7.95
N LYS A 466 22.79 8.96 -8.70
CA LYS A 466 23.01 10.40 -8.51
C LYS A 466 22.60 10.88 -7.12
N ARG A 467 21.50 10.37 -6.56
CA ARG A 467 21.03 10.70 -5.19
C ARG A 467 21.98 10.19 -4.11
N LEU A 468 22.57 9.00 -4.30
CA LEU A 468 23.59 8.45 -3.41
C LEU A 468 24.89 9.26 -3.50
N LEU A 469 25.43 9.45 -4.71
CA LEU A 469 26.64 10.24 -4.97
C LEU A 469 26.52 11.65 -4.39
N ARG A 470 25.38 12.33 -4.58
CA ARG A 470 25.12 13.64 -3.98
C ARG A 470 25.17 13.61 -2.45
N MET A 471 24.61 12.59 -1.80
CA MET A 471 24.73 12.43 -0.34
C MET A 471 26.18 12.29 0.10
N MET A 472 26.97 11.53 -0.68
CA MET A 472 28.37 11.29 -0.37
C MET A 472 29.22 12.55 -0.52
N ASP A 473 28.89 13.42 -1.49
CA ASP A 473 29.56 14.69 -1.70
C ASP A 473 29.17 15.75 -0.64
N GLU A 474 27.89 15.83 -0.26
CA GLU A 474 27.39 16.79 0.74
C GLU A 474 27.79 16.41 2.18
N GLU A 475 27.52 15.17 2.60
CA GLU A 475 27.62 14.75 4.01
C GLU A 475 28.91 13.97 4.33
N PHE A 476 29.49 13.28 3.33
CA PHE A 476 30.51 12.25 3.58
C PHE A 476 31.89 12.52 2.95
N TYR A 477 32.09 13.63 2.24
CA TYR A 477 33.32 13.90 1.48
C TYR A 477 34.59 13.92 2.34
N LYS A 478 34.49 14.33 3.60
CA LYS A 478 35.61 14.30 4.58
C LYS A 478 35.83 12.93 5.22
N LEU A 479 34.83 12.05 5.19
CA LEU A 479 34.83 10.77 5.89
C LEU A 479 35.21 9.61 4.97
N TYR A 480 34.78 9.63 3.70
CA TYR A 480 35.10 8.60 2.70
C TYR A 480 35.60 9.20 1.37
N PRO A 481 36.72 9.96 1.34
CA PRO A 481 37.16 10.67 0.13
C PRO A 481 37.49 9.76 -1.06
N LYS A 482 38.10 8.59 -0.80
CA LYS A 482 38.42 7.59 -1.83
C LYS A 482 37.16 6.98 -2.45
N LEU A 483 36.23 6.53 -1.61
CA LEU A 483 34.99 5.94 -2.09
C LEU A 483 34.16 6.96 -2.89
N LEU A 484 34.13 8.22 -2.44
CA LEU A 484 33.55 9.32 -3.21
C LEU A 484 34.25 9.54 -4.56
N ALA A 485 35.59 9.42 -4.62
CA ALA A 485 36.33 9.47 -5.89
C ALA A 485 35.95 8.30 -6.82
N GLU A 486 35.92 7.06 -6.32
CA GLU A 486 35.49 5.88 -7.11
C GLU A 486 34.05 6.05 -7.66
N TYR A 487 33.12 6.56 -6.85
CA TYR A 487 31.75 6.87 -7.30
C TYR A 487 31.69 8.04 -8.30
N LYS A 488 32.61 9.02 -8.24
CA LYS A 488 32.73 10.11 -9.23
C LYS A 488 33.35 9.62 -10.53
N GLU A 489 34.36 8.75 -10.48
CA GLU A 489 35.01 8.14 -11.65
C GLU A 489 34.07 7.20 -12.40
N LEU A 490 33.17 6.49 -11.70
CA LEU A 490 32.19 5.60 -12.33
C LEU A 490 30.93 6.32 -12.83
N ALA A 491 30.67 7.56 -12.41
CA ALA A 491 29.49 8.32 -12.86
C ALA A 491 29.48 8.58 -14.40
N PRO A 492 30.60 8.96 -15.06
CA PRO A 492 30.69 8.97 -16.53
C PRO A 492 30.39 7.62 -17.18
N HIS A 493 30.91 6.51 -16.65
CA HIS A 493 30.65 5.18 -17.19
C HIS A 493 29.14 4.85 -17.21
N LEU A 494 28.45 5.11 -16.09
CA LEU A 494 27.00 4.90 -16.02
C LEU A 494 26.24 5.78 -17.04
N LYS A 495 26.64 7.04 -17.21
CA LYS A 495 26.03 7.94 -18.20
C LYS A 495 26.30 7.50 -19.64
N GLU A 496 27.56 7.27 -20.00
CA GLU A 496 27.99 7.05 -21.39
C GLU A 496 27.76 5.61 -21.87
N LYS A 497 28.06 4.61 -21.04
CA LYS A 497 27.99 3.18 -21.42
C LYS A 497 26.63 2.55 -21.14
N VAL A 498 25.87 3.07 -20.18
CA VAL A 498 24.52 2.54 -19.87
C VAL A 498 23.44 3.47 -20.44
N VAL A 499 23.32 4.72 -19.97
CA VAL A 499 22.19 5.60 -20.36
C VAL A 499 22.25 6.03 -21.83
N GLU A 500 23.39 6.53 -22.32
CA GLU A 500 23.53 6.99 -23.71
C GLU A 500 23.59 5.85 -24.74
N VAL A 501 24.07 4.65 -24.35
CA VAL A 501 23.94 3.46 -25.20
C VAL A 501 22.48 2.97 -25.22
N SER A 502 21.77 2.96 -24.08
CA SER A 502 20.33 2.68 -24.02
C SER A 502 19.54 3.59 -24.97
N ASN A 503 19.78 4.90 -24.94
CA ASN A 503 19.08 5.85 -25.80
C ASN A 503 19.35 5.60 -27.31
N ARG A 504 20.56 5.18 -27.68
CA ARG A 504 20.90 4.79 -29.06
C ARG A 504 20.30 3.43 -29.44
N PHE A 505 20.33 2.47 -28.53
CA PHE A 505 19.77 1.13 -28.69
C PHE A 505 18.25 1.18 -28.85
N ARG A 506 17.57 2.08 -28.13
CA ARG A 506 16.14 2.37 -28.30
C ARG A 506 15.79 2.65 -29.75
N ASN A 507 16.50 3.57 -30.40
CA ASN A 507 16.25 3.91 -31.80
C ASN A 507 16.39 2.69 -32.74
N GLN A 508 17.25 1.71 -32.40
CA GLN A 508 17.41 0.49 -33.19
C GLN A 508 16.21 -0.45 -33.05
N TYR A 509 15.77 -0.78 -31.83
CA TYR A 509 14.59 -1.65 -31.67
C TYR A 509 13.27 -0.95 -32.03
N THR A 510 13.15 0.38 -31.85
CA THR A 510 12.03 1.17 -32.39
C THR A 510 11.92 0.97 -33.90
N ARG A 511 13.05 1.01 -34.62
CA ARG A 511 13.10 0.80 -36.06
C ARG A 511 12.66 -0.62 -36.44
N LEU A 512 13.25 -1.65 -35.82
CA LEU A 512 12.90 -3.06 -36.09
C LEU A 512 11.42 -3.38 -35.82
N ILE A 513 10.84 -2.83 -34.75
CA ILE A 513 9.41 -2.93 -34.43
C ILE A 513 8.56 -2.18 -35.47
N ASN A 514 9.06 -1.09 -36.04
CA ASN A 514 8.32 -0.30 -37.02
C ASN A 514 8.36 -0.87 -38.44
N GLU A 515 9.45 -1.51 -38.84
CA GLU A 515 9.64 -2.11 -40.18
C GLU A 515 8.98 -3.49 -40.34
N ASN A 516 8.55 -4.14 -39.25
CA ASN A 516 7.94 -5.47 -39.27
C ASN A 516 6.50 -5.46 -38.74
N GLU A 517 5.55 -6.00 -39.50
CA GLU A 517 4.17 -6.21 -39.01
C GLU A 517 4.10 -7.28 -37.91
N ASN A 518 4.84 -8.39 -38.07
CA ASN A 518 4.97 -9.44 -37.05
C ASN A 518 6.21 -9.20 -36.16
N TYR A 519 6.24 -8.07 -35.46
CA TYR A 519 7.35 -7.71 -34.56
C TYR A 519 7.55 -8.74 -33.42
N ALA A 520 6.49 -9.32 -32.87
CA ALA A 520 6.57 -10.30 -31.78
C ALA A 520 7.20 -11.64 -32.20
N GLY A 521 7.03 -12.03 -33.47
CA GLY A 521 7.63 -13.22 -34.06
C GLY A 521 9.03 -13.02 -34.67
N ASN A 522 9.48 -11.77 -34.85
CA ASN A 522 10.70 -11.45 -35.59
C ASN A 522 11.98 -11.92 -34.85
N GLU A 523 12.75 -12.81 -35.48
CA GLU A 523 13.96 -13.41 -34.88
C GLU A 523 15.13 -12.41 -34.75
N GLU A 524 15.28 -11.48 -35.70
CA GLU A 524 16.32 -10.44 -35.66
C GLU A 524 16.15 -9.54 -34.43
N LEU A 525 14.90 -9.14 -34.13
CA LEU A 525 14.56 -8.37 -32.95
C LEU A 525 14.85 -9.17 -31.67
N GLN A 526 14.51 -10.46 -31.61
CA GLN A 526 14.83 -11.31 -30.45
C GLN A 526 16.35 -11.44 -30.24
N GLN A 527 17.13 -11.69 -31.30
CA GLN A 527 18.59 -11.68 -31.25
C GLN A 527 19.15 -10.31 -30.83
N ARG A 528 18.53 -9.21 -31.24
CA ARG A 528 18.90 -7.86 -30.82
C ARG A 528 18.60 -7.62 -29.34
N ILE A 529 17.50 -8.16 -28.82
CA ILE A 529 17.15 -8.13 -27.39
C ILE A 529 18.17 -8.93 -26.57
N HIS A 530 18.48 -10.18 -26.96
CA HIS A 530 19.47 -11.02 -26.28
C HIS A 530 20.87 -10.38 -26.24
N SER A 531 21.33 -9.82 -27.38
CA SER A 531 22.63 -9.14 -27.46
C SER A 531 22.66 -7.83 -26.68
N GLY A 532 21.56 -7.07 -26.66
CA GLY A 532 21.41 -5.89 -25.79
C GLY A 532 21.43 -6.27 -24.31
N ALA A 533 20.71 -7.33 -23.93
CA ALA A 533 20.66 -7.82 -22.55
C ALA A 533 22.03 -8.26 -22.04
N ALA A 534 22.78 -9.02 -22.83
CA ALA A 534 24.16 -9.40 -22.51
C ALA A 534 25.07 -8.18 -22.33
N TYR A 535 25.01 -7.21 -23.25
CA TYR A 535 25.79 -5.96 -23.16
C TYR A 535 25.49 -5.17 -21.88
N PHE A 536 24.22 -4.98 -21.52
CA PHE A 536 23.86 -4.20 -20.34
C PHE A 536 24.14 -4.93 -19.02
N CYS A 537 24.09 -6.26 -18.97
CA CYS A 537 24.61 -7.01 -17.82
C CYS A 537 26.11 -6.74 -17.60
N GLU A 538 26.93 -6.79 -18.65
CA GLU A 538 28.36 -6.48 -18.56
C GLU A 538 28.61 -5.00 -18.21
N ALA A 539 27.82 -4.07 -18.76
CA ALA A 539 27.95 -2.64 -18.49
C ALA A 539 27.54 -2.24 -17.06
N LEU A 540 26.64 -2.97 -16.41
CA LEU A 540 26.24 -2.76 -15.01
C LEU A 540 27.19 -3.39 -13.99
N LEU A 541 27.95 -4.43 -14.38
CA LEU A 541 28.85 -5.16 -13.48
C LEU A 541 29.81 -4.25 -12.65
N PRO A 542 30.46 -3.19 -13.21
CA PRO A 542 31.28 -2.29 -12.42
C PRO A 542 30.51 -1.53 -11.32
N VAL A 543 29.23 -1.23 -11.57
CA VAL A 543 28.34 -0.55 -10.60
C VAL A 543 27.97 -1.50 -9.46
N ARG A 544 27.67 -2.76 -9.78
CA ARG A 544 27.45 -3.83 -8.79
C ARG A 544 28.68 -4.05 -7.91
N VAL A 545 29.87 -4.17 -8.52
CA VAL A 545 31.13 -4.37 -7.80
C VAL A 545 31.44 -3.19 -6.85
N LEU A 546 31.21 -1.94 -7.27
CA LEU A 546 31.37 -0.78 -6.40
C LEU A 546 30.32 -0.74 -5.28
N PHE A 547 29.08 -1.13 -5.57
CA PHE A 547 28.02 -1.24 -4.57
C PHE A 547 28.33 -2.31 -3.51
N ASP A 548 28.71 -3.52 -3.91
CA ASP A 548 29.03 -4.63 -2.98
C ASP A 548 30.29 -4.35 -2.14
N LYS A 549 31.21 -3.51 -2.64
CA LYS A 549 32.38 -2.99 -1.88
C LYS A 549 31.99 -1.91 -0.87
N THR A 550 30.83 -1.27 -1.01
CA THR A 550 30.49 -0.06 -0.25
C THR A 550 30.11 -0.35 1.21
N SER A 551 30.97 0.12 2.13
CA SER A 551 30.77 -0.01 3.57
C SER A 551 31.00 1.33 4.28
N MET A 552 29.92 1.96 4.73
CA MET A 552 29.93 3.26 5.41
C MET A 552 29.26 3.15 6.80
N PRO A 553 29.97 2.67 7.84
CA PRO A 553 29.44 2.60 9.20
C PRO A 553 29.23 4.00 9.80
N LEU A 554 27.99 4.29 10.22
CA LEU A 554 27.58 5.59 10.77
C LEU A 554 27.00 5.50 12.18
N ASP A 555 27.50 6.36 13.08
CA ASP A 555 27.02 6.54 14.44
C ASP A 555 25.73 7.39 14.50
N ASN A 556 25.55 8.35 13.58
CA ASN A 556 24.35 9.19 13.52
C ASN A 556 23.17 8.37 12.95
N LYS A 557 22.16 8.14 13.80
CA LYS A 557 20.96 7.34 13.48
C LYS A 557 20.19 7.86 12.26
N GLU A 558 20.08 9.18 12.09
CA GLU A 558 19.29 9.79 11.02
C GLU A 558 20.05 9.77 9.68
N LEU A 559 21.32 10.17 9.67
CA LEU A 559 22.16 10.04 8.46
C LEU A 559 22.30 8.57 8.03
N ARG A 560 22.40 7.62 8.98
CA ARG A 560 22.39 6.18 8.66
C ARG A 560 21.08 5.72 8.04
N LYS A 561 19.94 6.20 8.55
CA LYS A 561 18.62 5.89 7.98
C LYS A 561 18.52 6.39 6.53
N GLN A 562 18.86 7.64 6.29
CA GLN A 562 18.83 8.25 4.96
C GLN A 562 19.82 7.59 3.99
N LEU A 563 21.03 7.22 4.45
CA LEU A 563 22.00 6.48 3.65
C LEU A 563 21.46 5.10 3.27
N ASN A 564 20.93 4.35 4.24
CA ASN A 564 20.34 3.03 3.99
C ASN A 564 19.15 3.11 3.01
N GLU A 565 18.30 4.13 3.11
CA GLU A 565 17.21 4.38 2.16
C GLU A 565 17.72 4.64 0.73
N ARG A 566 18.83 5.38 0.56
CA ARG A 566 19.44 5.63 -0.76
C ARG A 566 20.21 4.42 -1.30
N LEU A 567 20.89 3.66 -0.44
CA LEU A 567 21.55 2.40 -0.82
C LEU A 567 20.53 1.36 -1.26
N GLN A 568 19.46 1.14 -0.50
CA GLN A 568 18.40 0.20 -0.86
C GLN A 568 17.74 0.59 -2.19
N ALA A 569 17.46 1.87 -2.41
CA ALA A 569 16.88 2.34 -3.68
C ALA A 569 17.80 2.12 -4.90
N LEU A 570 19.13 2.06 -4.71
CA LEU A 570 20.09 1.72 -5.76
C LEU A 570 20.20 0.20 -5.94
N ASP A 571 20.22 -0.58 -4.86
CA ASP A 571 20.25 -2.05 -4.87
C ASP A 571 18.99 -2.62 -5.54
N ASP A 572 17.82 -2.14 -5.15
CA ASP A 572 16.52 -2.51 -5.76
C ASP A 572 16.53 -2.24 -7.27
N ALA A 573 17.08 -1.09 -7.69
CA ALA A 573 17.15 -0.70 -9.09
C ALA A 573 18.16 -1.54 -9.89
N LEU A 574 19.31 -1.88 -9.29
CA LEU A 574 20.30 -2.80 -9.86
C LEU A 574 19.70 -4.20 -10.00
N TRP A 575 19.22 -4.79 -8.90
CA TRP A 575 18.67 -6.14 -8.85
C TRP A 575 17.53 -6.36 -9.85
N ILE A 576 16.60 -5.39 -9.97
CA ILE A 576 15.51 -5.47 -10.96
C ILE A 576 16.09 -5.56 -12.38
N LYS A 577 17.07 -4.72 -12.70
CA LYS A 577 17.67 -4.68 -14.04
C LYS A 577 18.52 -5.90 -14.32
N GLU A 578 19.41 -6.27 -13.42
CA GLU A 578 20.29 -7.43 -13.54
C GLU A 578 19.48 -8.73 -13.71
N SER A 579 18.47 -8.96 -12.86
CA SER A 579 17.63 -10.16 -12.93
C SER A 579 16.79 -10.23 -14.22
N LEU A 580 16.26 -9.09 -14.68
CA LEU A 580 15.46 -9.05 -15.91
C LEU A 580 16.33 -9.19 -17.17
N LEU A 581 17.48 -8.52 -17.21
CA LEU A 581 18.40 -8.62 -18.34
C LEU A 581 18.99 -10.04 -18.42
N ASP A 582 19.40 -10.64 -17.31
CA ASP A 582 19.99 -11.99 -17.34
C ASP A 582 19.00 -13.06 -17.85
N ALA A 583 17.73 -13.00 -17.41
CA ALA A 583 16.67 -13.85 -17.97
C ALA A 583 16.51 -13.63 -19.49
N MET A 584 16.52 -12.37 -19.95
CA MET A 584 16.38 -12.03 -21.37
C MET A 584 17.64 -12.29 -22.22
N ARG A 585 18.71 -12.86 -21.66
CA ARG A 585 19.85 -13.40 -22.44
C ARG A 585 19.54 -14.76 -23.08
N THR A 586 18.60 -15.51 -22.51
CA THR A 586 18.29 -16.90 -22.92
C THR A 586 16.80 -17.12 -23.17
N GLU A 587 15.91 -16.42 -22.46
CA GLU A 587 14.47 -16.53 -22.61
C GLU A 587 13.95 -15.58 -23.69
N LYS A 588 13.07 -16.08 -24.58
CA LYS A 588 12.43 -15.27 -25.62
C LYS A 588 11.59 -14.15 -24.98
N PHE A 589 11.74 -12.92 -25.46
CA PHE A 589 10.91 -11.81 -24.99
C PHE A 589 9.48 -11.97 -25.53
N THR A 590 8.53 -12.30 -24.63
CA THR A 590 7.09 -12.22 -24.86
C THR A 590 6.46 -11.32 -23.80
N VAL A 591 5.33 -10.68 -24.11
CA VAL A 591 4.56 -9.86 -23.16
C VAL A 591 4.25 -10.65 -21.88
N THR A 592 3.73 -11.85 -22.05
CA THR A 592 3.33 -12.78 -20.98
C THR A 592 4.49 -13.15 -20.06
N ASP A 593 5.59 -13.64 -20.63
CA ASP A 593 6.71 -14.17 -19.84
C ASP A 593 7.50 -13.05 -19.17
N TYR A 594 7.66 -11.91 -19.85
CA TYR A 594 8.29 -10.72 -19.29
C TYR A 594 7.53 -10.17 -18.07
N LEU A 595 6.19 -10.08 -18.13
CA LEU A 595 5.37 -9.65 -16.98
C LEU A 595 5.52 -10.60 -15.79
N LYS A 596 5.44 -11.92 -16.04
CA LYS A 596 5.64 -12.94 -14.99
C LYS A 596 7.04 -12.84 -14.36
N ARG A 597 8.09 -12.66 -15.15
CA ARG A 597 9.47 -12.45 -14.67
C ARG A 597 9.60 -11.16 -13.86
N LYS A 598 9.11 -10.03 -14.38
CA LYS A 598 9.12 -8.71 -13.72
C LYS A 598 8.45 -8.76 -12.35
N ALA A 599 7.27 -9.36 -12.26
CA ALA A 599 6.58 -9.51 -10.99
C ALA A 599 7.34 -10.40 -9.98
N LYS A 600 7.90 -11.53 -10.43
CA LYS A 600 8.68 -12.42 -9.55
C LYS A 600 9.91 -11.70 -8.97
N VAL A 601 10.62 -10.93 -9.80
CA VAL A 601 11.80 -10.14 -9.39
C VAL A 601 11.42 -9.00 -8.44
N MET A 602 10.34 -8.26 -8.72
CA MET A 602 9.87 -7.18 -7.83
C MET A 602 9.43 -7.70 -6.45
N LEU A 603 8.99 -8.95 -6.35
CA LEU A 603 8.57 -9.59 -5.09
C LEU A 603 9.70 -10.26 -4.32
N SER A 604 10.83 -10.59 -4.96
CA SER A 604 11.97 -11.19 -4.26
C SER A 604 12.75 -10.19 -3.40
N LEU A 605 12.81 -8.92 -3.81
CA LEU A 605 13.48 -7.81 -3.10
C LEU A 605 13.13 -7.72 -1.61
N GLU A 606 11.85 -7.91 -1.28
CA GLU A 606 11.38 -7.80 0.11
C GLU A 606 11.50 -9.11 0.92
N GLY A 607 11.98 -10.20 0.32
CA GLY A 607 12.24 -11.46 1.02
C GLY A 607 13.54 -11.44 1.84
N GLU A 608 14.63 -10.92 1.26
CA GLU A 608 15.96 -10.99 1.88
C GLU A 608 16.14 -9.98 3.02
N THR A 609 15.48 -8.82 2.93
CA THR A 609 15.45 -7.77 3.97
C THR A 609 14.85 -8.23 5.31
N ALA A 610 14.17 -9.39 5.35
CA ALA A 610 13.59 -9.96 6.57
C ALA A 610 14.57 -10.82 7.40
N SER A 611 15.72 -11.23 6.85
CA SER A 611 16.60 -12.23 7.47
C SER A 611 17.44 -11.75 8.67
N SER A 612 17.31 -10.48 9.08
CA SER A 612 18.00 -9.92 10.26
C SER A 612 17.19 -9.95 11.57
N GLY A 613 16.00 -10.58 11.58
CA GLY A 613 15.16 -10.67 12.76
C GLY A 613 14.35 -11.98 12.87
N SER A 614 14.50 -12.64 14.01
CA SER A 614 13.84 -13.90 14.43
C SER A 614 14.36 -15.21 13.79
N SER A 615 14.24 -16.29 14.55
CA SER A 615 14.93 -17.56 14.33
C SER A 615 13.97 -18.75 14.37
N THR A 616 13.95 -19.56 13.32
CA THR A 616 13.49 -20.98 13.40
C THR A 616 14.12 -21.85 12.30
N LYS A 617 14.30 -23.13 12.64
CA LYS A 617 14.88 -24.25 11.85
C LYS A 617 13.88 -24.71 10.76
N ALA A 618 14.16 -25.45 9.67
CA ALA A 618 15.32 -25.98 8.91
C ALA A 618 14.70 -26.70 7.65
N PRO A 619 15.38 -27.52 6.80
CA PRO A 619 16.83 -27.72 6.54
C PRO A 619 17.24 -27.41 5.08
N LYS A 620 18.55 -27.26 4.82
CA LYS A 620 19.13 -27.25 3.46
C LYS A 620 20.03 -28.47 3.25
N GLU A 621 19.92 -29.12 2.09
CA GLU A 621 20.89 -30.13 1.66
C GLU A 621 22.21 -29.50 1.20
N LYS A 622 23.26 -30.32 1.22
CA LYS A 622 24.67 -29.90 1.10
C LYS A 622 25.12 -29.79 -0.35
N LYS A 623 25.98 -28.80 -0.62
CA LYS A 623 27.24 -29.08 -1.35
C LYS A 623 28.39 -28.27 -0.76
N GLU A 624 29.59 -28.82 -0.90
CA GLU A 624 30.68 -28.61 0.05
C GLU A 624 31.56 -27.40 -0.28
N ARG A 625 32.15 -26.78 0.76
CA ARG A 625 33.54 -26.32 0.68
C ARG A 625 34.25 -26.50 2.02
N LYS A 626 35.49 -26.99 1.95
CA LYS A 626 36.30 -27.43 3.09
C LYS A 626 36.76 -26.28 3.99
N GLU A 627 37.10 -26.66 5.22
CA GLU A 627 37.51 -25.84 6.36
C GLU A 627 38.73 -24.94 6.11
N ARG A 628 38.80 -23.81 6.83
CA ARG A 628 39.94 -23.49 7.72
C ARG A 628 39.67 -22.29 8.65
N THR A 629 39.65 -22.60 9.95
CA THR A 629 40.19 -21.83 11.09
C THR A 629 40.19 -20.29 11.10
N ARG A 630 39.43 -19.75 12.06
CA ARG A 630 39.78 -18.67 13.03
C ARG A 630 41.29 -18.30 13.09
N SER A 631 41.73 -17.06 13.36
CA SER A 631 41.04 -15.78 13.67
C SER A 631 42.06 -14.65 13.90
N ASN A 632 41.62 -13.38 13.76
CA ASN A 632 42.03 -12.21 14.55
C ASN A 632 43.44 -11.56 14.38
N SER A 633 43.40 -10.34 13.85
CA SER A 633 43.54 -9.06 14.58
C SER A 633 44.86 -8.28 14.48
N GLY A 634 45.06 -7.59 13.33
CA GLY A 634 46.12 -6.69 12.80
C GLY A 634 46.85 -5.54 13.58
N LYS A 635 47.04 -4.35 12.95
CA LYS A 635 48.01 -3.28 13.33
C LYS A 635 47.64 -2.04 14.20
N VAL A 636 48.63 -1.55 14.95
CA VAL A 636 48.76 -0.10 15.22
C VAL A 636 49.20 0.62 13.91
N LYS A 637 49.83 1.80 13.84
CA LYS A 637 49.20 2.87 13.01
C LYS A 637 50.12 3.99 12.49
N ILE A 638 49.85 4.65 11.34
CA ILE A 638 50.17 6.10 11.18
C ILE A 638 49.32 6.90 10.17
N GLU A 639 49.19 8.21 10.48
CA GLU A 639 48.26 9.22 9.94
C GLU A 639 46.81 8.75 9.70
N VAL A 640 45.88 9.58 9.20
CA VAL A 640 44.53 9.08 8.84
C VAL A 640 44.23 9.21 7.35
N PRO A 641 44.88 8.42 6.48
CA PRO A 641 44.40 8.22 5.12
C PRO A 641 43.11 7.39 5.11
N THR A 642 42.02 7.99 4.61
CA THR A 642 41.01 7.49 3.65
C THR A 642 40.36 6.09 3.72
N ASP A 643 40.89 5.08 4.42
CA ASP A 643 40.31 3.73 4.58
C ASP A 643 40.46 3.23 6.02
N ILE A 644 39.63 2.27 6.46
CA ILE A 644 39.92 1.51 7.68
C ILE A 644 41.08 0.54 7.40
N LEU A 645 42.32 1.01 7.59
CA LEU A 645 43.52 0.19 7.38
C LEU A 645 43.52 -1.05 8.29
N HIS A 646 42.90 -0.93 9.48
CA HIS A 646 42.89 -1.96 10.53
C HIS A 646 41.48 -2.32 11.02
N PRO A 647 40.73 -3.13 10.24
CA PRO A 647 39.34 -3.47 10.53
C PRO A 647 39.11 -4.11 11.90
N GLU A 648 40.09 -4.86 12.40
CA GLU A 648 39.93 -5.63 13.62
C GLU A 648 40.22 -4.79 14.88
N LEU A 649 41.07 -3.76 14.79
CA LEU A 649 41.20 -2.74 15.84
C LEU A 649 40.07 -1.73 15.80
N TYR A 650 39.52 -1.43 14.61
CA TYR A 650 38.25 -0.72 14.52
C TYR A 650 37.16 -1.47 15.27
N ARG A 651 37.03 -2.78 15.07
CA ARG A 651 36.10 -3.62 15.85
C ARG A 651 36.42 -3.59 17.34
N ALA A 652 37.66 -3.89 17.75
CA ALA A 652 38.04 -3.93 19.16
C ALA A 652 37.81 -2.58 19.90
N LEU A 653 38.15 -1.46 19.28
CA LEU A 653 37.93 -0.12 19.86
C LEU A 653 36.46 0.32 19.80
N SER A 654 35.69 -0.10 18.79
CA SER A 654 34.25 0.18 18.71
C SER A 654 33.45 -0.67 19.71
N GLU A 655 33.83 -1.93 19.90
CA GLU A 655 33.32 -2.82 20.94
C GLU A 655 33.67 -2.31 22.33
N TRP A 656 34.94 -1.91 22.57
CA TRP A 656 35.34 -1.24 23.81
C TRP A 656 34.54 0.04 24.05
N ARG A 657 34.40 0.91 23.04
CA ARG A 657 33.59 2.14 23.13
C ARG A 657 32.14 1.80 23.48
N THR A 658 31.57 0.76 22.89
CA THR A 658 30.18 0.30 23.12
C THR A 658 29.98 -0.41 24.47
N ALA A 659 31.02 -1.08 24.99
CA ALA A 659 31.02 -1.60 26.35
C ALA A 659 31.11 -0.44 27.36
N LYS A 660 32.00 0.53 27.12
CA LYS A 660 32.17 1.70 27.97
C LYS A 660 30.92 2.58 28.00
N THR A 661 30.21 2.79 26.88
CA THR A 661 28.93 3.53 26.90
C THR A 661 27.89 2.90 27.81
N ARG A 662 27.84 1.56 27.88
CA ARG A 662 26.97 0.81 28.79
C ARG A 662 27.44 0.91 30.24
N GLU A 663 28.74 0.83 30.49
CA GLU A 663 29.35 0.95 31.82
C GLU A 663 29.14 2.34 32.45
N VAL A 664 29.40 3.41 31.70
CA VAL A 664 29.33 4.80 32.23
C VAL A 664 28.04 5.55 31.86
N ASN A 665 27.09 4.86 31.24
CA ASN A 665 25.78 5.39 30.79
C ASN A 665 25.87 6.74 30.04
N MET A 666 26.80 6.85 29.09
CA MET A 666 27.00 8.06 28.26
C MET A 666 27.04 7.72 26.76
N PRO A 667 26.66 8.65 25.86
CA PRO A 667 26.74 8.43 24.41
C PRO A 667 28.17 8.21 23.89
N ALA A 668 28.31 7.39 22.84
CA ALA A 668 29.61 6.97 22.30
C ALA A 668 30.54 8.12 21.92
N TYR A 669 29.99 9.20 21.36
CA TYR A 669 30.77 10.39 20.96
C TYR A 669 31.35 11.18 22.15
N VAL A 670 30.82 11.00 23.37
CA VAL A 670 31.33 11.62 24.61
C VAL A 670 32.54 10.85 25.14
N ILE A 671 32.61 9.55 24.88
CA ILE A 671 33.74 8.69 25.27
C ILE A 671 34.87 8.81 24.24
N MET A 672 34.54 8.69 22.96
CA MET A 672 35.49 8.83 21.85
C MET A 672 34.74 9.16 20.56
N GLN A 673 34.97 10.37 20.03
CA GLN A 673 34.38 10.80 18.76
C GLN A 673 34.82 9.90 17.60
N GLN A 674 33.99 9.77 16.55
CA GLN A 674 34.33 8.93 15.39
C GLN A 674 35.62 9.38 14.68
N LYS A 675 35.92 10.68 14.67
CA LYS A 675 37.21 11.21 14.18
C LYS A 675 38.40 10.80 15.05
N ALA A 676 38.21 10.73 16.38
CA ALA A 676 39.21 10.21 17.30
C ALA A 676 39.35 8.69 17.17
N LEU A 677 38.26 7.92 16.99
CA LEU A 677 38.33 6.49 16.70
C LEU A 677 39.06 6.23 15.37
N MET A 678 38.73 6.96 14.30
CA MET A 678 39.51 6.91 13.05
C MET A 678 40.92 7.49 13.19
N GLY A 679 41.17 8.33 14.20
CA GLY A 679 42.49 8.68 14.69
C GLY A 679 43.20 7.55 15.45
N ILE A 680 42.48 6.67 16.15
CA ILE A 680 43.02 5.58 17.00
C ILE A 680 42.94 4.19 16.30
N VAL A 681 42.42 4.13 15.07
CA VAL A 681 42.49 3.01 14.10
C VAL A 681 43.50 3.24 12.98
N ASN A 682 43.82 4.51 12.63
CA ASN A 682 44.81 4.85 11.58
C ASN A 682 46.09 5.60 12.05
N LEU A 683 46.06 6.69 12.85
CA LEU A 683 47.23 7.53 13.25
C LEU A 683 47.91 7.05 14.56
N LEU A 684 49.23 6.79 14.63
CA LEU A 684 49.93 6.12 15.76
C LEU A 684 49.54 6.67 17.16
N PRO A 685 49.13 5.81 18.13
CA PRO A 685 49.51 6.09 19.50
C PRO A 685 49.88 4.83 20.31
N ASP A 686 51.17 4.62 20.58
CA ASP A 686 51.67 3.65 21.56
C ASP A 686 52.06 4.33 22.88
N THR A 687 52.10 5.66 22.90
CA THR A 687 52.41 6.52 24.04
C THR A 687 51.26 7.49 24.34
N PRO A 688 51.10 7.97 25.60
CA PRO A 688 50.08 8.97 25.94
C PRO A 688 50.22 10.27 25.14
N VAL A 689 51.45 10.72 24.88
CA VAL A 689 51.74 11.93 24.09
C VAL A 689 51.25 11.79 22.64
N ALA A 690 51.48 10.64 22.00
CA ALA A 690 50.96 10.36 20.67
C ALA A 690 49.42 10.21 20.65
N LEU A 691 48.81 9.72 21.75
CA LEU A 691 47.36 9.64 21.89
C LEU A 691 46.73 11.03 22.07
N GLU A 692 47.41 11.95 22.75
CA GLU A 692 46.96 13.33 22.94
C GLU A 692 46.99 14.15 21.66
N ALA A 693 48.00 13.90 20.80
CA ALA A 693 48.15 14.53 19.49
C ALA A 693 47.03 14.15 18.49
N ILE A 694 46.19 13.15 18.79
CA ILE A 694 45.08 12.76 17.91
C ILE A 694 43.93 13.78 18.00
N PRO A 695 43.50 14.36 16.86
CA PRO A 695 42.40 15.31 16.82
C PRO A 695 41.12 14.75 17.46
N TYR A 696 40.43 15.62 18.21
CA TYR A 696 39.15 15.33 18.87
C TYR A 696 39.19 14.27 20.01
N PHE A 697 40.39 13.88 20.48
CA PHE A 697 40.54 13.06 21.70
C PHE A 697 40.98 13.92 22.92
N GLY A 698 42.16 14.54 22.83
CA GLY A 698 42.68 15.54 23.77
C GLY A 698 43.04 15.04 25.18
N ALA A 699 43.75 15.88 25.94
CA ALA A 699 44.37 15.56 27.24
C ALA A 699 43.46 14.79 28.22
N LYS A 700 42.20 15.24 28.39
CA LYS A 700 41.24 14.61 29.31
C LYS A 700 40.76 13.23 28.85
N GLY A 701 40.73 12.98 27.54
CA GLY A 701 40.45 11.65 26.99
C GLY A 701 41.60 10.69 27.30
N VAL A 702 42.84 11.17 27.18
CA VAL A 702 44.07 10.42 27.53
C VAL A 702 44.14 10.14 29.02
N GLU A 703 43.87 11.13 29.87
CA GLU A 703 43.84 10.98 31.33
C GLU A 703 42.82 9.93 31.78
N LYS A 704 41.61 9.94 31.20
CA LYS A 704 40.50 9.10 31.67
C LYS A 704 40.45 7.70 31.04
N TYR A 705 40.84 7.56 29.76
CA TYR A 705 40.71 6.32 29.00
C TYR A 705 41.98 5.89 28.27
N GLY A 706 43.05 6.69 28.33
CA GLY A 706 44.26 6.46 27.55
C GLY A 706 44.96 5.14 27.87
N LEU A 707 45.01 4.71 29.13
CA LEU A 707 45.62 3.42 29.49
C LEU A 707 44.87 2.21 28.90
N GLU A 708 43.53 2.22 28.94
CA GLU A 708 42.70 1.15 28.34
C GLU A 708 42.90 1.10 26.83
N ILE A 709 42.83 2.26 26.17
CA ILE A 709 42.98 2.40 24.72
C ILE A 709 44.40 2.01 24.27
N LEU A 710 45.45 2.54 24.91
CA LEU A 710 46.84 2.16 24.63
C LEU A 710 47.09 0.67 24.88
N GLY A 711 46.37 0.05 25.82
CA GLY A 711 46.44 -1.40 26.06
C GLY A 711 45.91 -2.22 24.88
N ILE A 712 44.69 -1.91 24.40
CA ILE A 712 44.09 -2.54 23.22
C ILE A 712 45.00 -2.37 21.99
N VAL A 713 45.49 -1.14 21.82
CA VAL A 713 46.36 -0.73 20.71
C VAL A 713 47.70 -1.49 20.77
N ARG A 714 48.49 -1.39 21.86
CA ARG A 714 49.79 -2.08 22.00
C ARG A 714 49.69 -3.61 21.84
N LYS A 715 48.62 -4.23 22.32
CA LYS A 715 48.38 -5.68 22.19
C LYS A 715 48.33 -6.08 20.70
N TYR A 716 47.47 -5.40 19.95
CA TYR A 716 47.26 -5.57 18.51
C TYR A 716 48.60 -5.38 17.74
N MET A 717 49.39 -4.35 18.08
CA MET A 717 50.75 -4.11 17.55
C MET A 717 51.68 -5.32 17.68
N LYS A 718 51.70 -5.92 18.88
CA LYS A 718 52.59 -7.03 19.24
C LYS A 718 52.17 -8.34 18.57
N GLU A 719 50.87 -8.57 18.46
CA GLU A 719 50.31 -9.77 17.82
C GLU A 719 50.65 -9.85 16.31
N ASN A 720 50.96 -8.71 15.67
CA ASN A 720 51.09 -8.63 14.21
C ASN A 720 52.46 -8.18 13.69
N LYS A 721 53.46 -8.02 14.59
CA LYS A 721 54.87 -7.74 14.29
C LYS A 721 55.09 -6.48 13.45
N LEU A 722 54.75 -5.32 14.01
CA LEU A 722 54.70 -4.07 13.26
C LEU A 722 55.61 -3.02 13.86
N GLU A 723 56.40 -2.40 12.99
CA GLU A 723 57.36 -1.39 13.39
C GLU A 723 56.70 -0.02 13.60
N ARG A 724 57.37 0.80 14.41
CA ARG A 724 56.94 2.15 14.76
C ARG A 724 57.08 3.06 13.55
N PRO A 725 56.00 3.67 13.02
CA PRO A 725 56.14 4.51 11.84
C PRO A 725 56.67 5.92 12.22
N GLU A 726 57.36 6.55 11.29
CA GLU A 726 58.41 7.54 11.59
C GLU A 726 57.92 8.88 12.16
N ILE A 727 56.65 9.22 12.03
CA ILE A 727 56.11 10.58 12.30
C ILE A 727 56.21 10.99 13.80
N PHE A 728 56.52 10.06 14.71
CA PHE A 728 56.69 10.34 16.15
C PHE A 728 58.13 10.18 16.67
N THR A 729 59.15 9.99 15.83
CA THR A 729 60.57 9.97 16.28
C THR A 729 61.16 11.37 16.45
N SER A 730 60.58 12.39 15.83
CA SER A 730 61.06 13.78 15.85
C SER A 730 60.78 14.57 17.14
N VAL A 731 60.05 13.99 18.10
CA VAL A 731 59.66 14.66 19.36
C VAL A 731 60.67 14.40 20.50
N SER A 732 61.59 13.45 20.33
CA SER A 732 62.67 13.16 21.29
C SER A 732 63.95 13.90 20.91
N GLY A 733 64.15 15.08 21.49
CA GLY A 733 65.40 15.85 21.38
C GLY A 733 65.73 16.54 22.70
N GLY A 734 66.71 16.01 23.44
CA GLY A 734 67.12 16.52 24.76
C GLY A 734 67.66 15.41 25.66
N GLU A 735 68.85 14.89 25.34
CA GLU A 735 69.54 13.85 26.12
C GLU A 735 70.42 14.42 27.25
N ASP A 736 70.63 13.57 28.26
CA ASP A 736 71.70 13.52 29.26
C ASP A 736 72.02 14.74 30.14
N VAL A 737 71.78 14.58 31.46
CA VAL A 737 72.84 14.53 32.50
C VAL A 737 72.34 13.78 33.76
N ARG A 738 73.09 12.72 34.12
CA ARG A 738 73.30 12.08 35.45
C ARG A 738 72.32 11.06 36.07
N GLU A 739 72.94 9.91 36.26
CA GLU A 739 72.65 8.72 37.06
C GLU A 739 72.59 8.91 38.59
N GLN A 740 71.81 8.03 39.23
CA GLN A 740 72.05 7.28 40.48
C GLN A 740 72.40 7.95 41.83
N LYS A 741 71.92 7.25 42.89
CA LYS A 741 72.23 7.34 44.34
C LYS A 741 71.49 8.44 45.12
N LEU A 742 71.07 8.27 46.38
CA LEU A 742 70.74 7.17 47.31
C LEU A 742 70.32 7.88 48.62
N ASP A 743 69.40 7.28 49.37
CA ASP A 743 69.17 7.43 50.83
C ASP A 743 68.63 8.74 51.48
N ALA A 744 67.85 8.47 52.55
CA ALA A 744 67.59 9.26 53.77
C ALA A 744 66.69 10.53 53.75
N GLN A 745 65.45 10.32 54.20
CA GLN A 745 64.80 10.95 55.37
C GLN A 745 64.50 12.48 55.47
N HIS A 746 63.22 12.71 55.82
CA HIS A 746 62.65 13.74 56.73
C HIS A 746 62.29 15.18 56.28
N HIS A 747 61.02 15.51 56.57
CA HIS A 747 60.36 16.83 56.83
C HIS A 747 60.45 17.94 55.77
N GLU A 748 59.31 18.28 55.14
CA GLU A 748 58.46 19.46 55.45
C GLU A 748 59.22 20.79 55.24
N ASP A 749 58.86 21.66 54.29
CA ASP A 749 57.53 22.27 54.23
C ASP A 749 57.35 23.11 52.94
N LYS A 750 56.14 23.06 52.32
CA LYS A 750 55.41 24.17 51.66
C LYS A 750 54.30 23.69 50.73
N LYS A 751 53.06 23.77 51.23
CA LYS A 751 51.82 23.68 50.44
C LYS A 751 51.80 24.70 49.29
N LYS A 752 51.42 24.25 48.09
CA LYS A 752 50.58 25.04 47.16
C LYS A 752 49.38 24.19 46.76
N GLN A 753 48.20 24.54 47.29
CA GLN A 753 46.95 23.89 46.95
C GLN A 753 46.54 24.24 45.50
N LYS A 754 46.01 23.26 44.77
CA LYS A 754 45.13 23.48 43.61
C LYS A 754 43.70 23.23 44.06
N GLU A 755 42.83 24.21 43.89
CA GLU A 755 41.44 24.14 44.35
C GLU A 755 40.60 23.12 43.55
N LYS A 756 39.63 22.49 44.22
CA LYS A 756 38.60 21.67 43.57
C LYS A 756 37.61 22.59 42.85
N LYS A 757 37.28 22.31 41.58
CA LYS A 757 36.21 23.02 40.87
C LYS A 757 34.85 22.82 41.57
N LYS A 758 34.16 23.92 41.90
CA LYS A 758 32.77 23.90 42.38
C LYS A 758 31.82 23.32 41.33
N ASP A 759 30.70 22.76 41.79
CA ASP A 759 29.59 22.32 40.93
C ASP A 759 29.00 23.51 40.16
N SER A 760 28.80 23.32 38.85
CA SER A 760 28.21 24.33 37.96
C SER A 760 26.77 24.68 38.34
N LYS A 761 25.99 23.76 38.92
CA LYS A 761 24.66 24.07 39.43
C LYS A 761 24.75 25.03 40.61
N LEU A 762 25.59 24.69 41.58
CA LEU A 762 25.82 25.47 42.80
C LEU A 762 26.29 26.89 42.48
N VAL A 763 27.14 27.08 41.47
CA VAL A 763 27.55 28.43 41.04
C VAL A 763 26.39 29.27 40.49
N SER A 764 25.40 28.67 39.80
CA SER A 764 24.18 29.42 39.39
C SER A 764 23.34 29.80 40.59
N TYR A 765 23.20 28.89 41.55
CA TYR A 765 22.43 29.10 42.77
C TYR A 765 23.07 30.18 43.66
N GLU A 766 24.38 30.14 43.87
CA GLU A 766 25.12 31.18 44.59
C GLU A 766 24.92 32.57 43.95
N MET A 767 24.98 32.68 42.63
CA MET A 767 24.74 33.95 41.92
C MET A 767 23.27 34.41 41.98
N PHE A 768 22.31 33.47 41.94
CA PHE A 768 20.88 33.79 42.10
C PHE A 768 20.56 34.26 43.53
N CYS A 769 21.14 33.63 44.55
CA CYS A 769 21.04 34.08 45.94
C CYS A 769 21.71 35.46 46.18
N GLN A 770 22.62 35.89 45.31
CA GLN A 770 23.20 37.24 45.30
C GLN A 770 22.31 38.28 44.60
N GLY A 771 21.12 37.90 44.14
CA GLY A 771 20.12 38.79 43.55
C GLY A 771 20.23 38.98 42.04
N MET A 772 21.07 38.22 41.34
CA MET A 772 21.17 38.27 39.87
C MET A 772 19.98 37.57 39.19
N THR A 773 19.49 38.15 38.10
CA THR A 773 18.45 37.57 37.23
C THR A 773 18.99 36.39 36.41
N ILE A 774 18.09 35.58 35.84
CA ILE A 774 18.45 34.42 35.00
C ILE A 774 19.28 34.87 33.77
N GLU A 775 18.92 36.01 33.19
CA GLU A 775 19.59 36.67 32.06
C GLU A 775 20.99 37.18 32.44
N GLU A 776 21.15 37.78 33.62
CA GLU A 776 22.44 38.25 34.12
C GLU A 776 23.37 37.09 34.46
N ILE A 777 22.88 36.03 35.10
CA ILE A 777 23.66 34.81 35.37
C ILE A 777 24.07 34.15 34.06
N ALA A 778 23.16 34.05 33.09
CA ALA A 778 23.43 33.50 31.76
C ALA A 778 24.58 34.27 31.07
N LYS A 779 24.47 35.60 31.03
CA LYS A 779 25.50 36.49 30.46
C LYS A 779 26.83 36.45 31.21
N THR A 780 26.81 36.44 32.55
CA THR A 780 28.01 36.43 33.40
C THR A 780 28.76 35.10 33.33
N ARG A 781 28.06 34.01 33.04
CA ARG A 781 28.62 32.65 32.98
C ARG A 781 28.90 32.14 31.57
N ASP A 782 28.60 32.92 30.53
CA ASP A 782 28.64 32.52 29.11
C ASP A 782 27.81 31.24 28.85
N LEU A 783 26.57 31.26 29.34
CA LEU A 783 25.59 30.17 29.20
C LEU A 783 24.26 30.71 28.65
N VAL A 784 23.46 29.85 28.02
CA VAL A 784 22.11 30.22 27.59
C VAL A 784 21.13 30.20 28.78
N THR A 785 20.14 31.09 28.76
CA THR A 785 19.14 31.23 29.85
C THR A 785 18.43 29.93 30.18
N GLY A 786 18.13 29.08 29.18
CA GLY A 786 17.54 27.76 29.40
C GLY A 786 18.42 26.80 30.22
N THR A 787 19.75 26.94 30.18
CA THR A 787 20.67 26.16 31.02
C THR A 787 20.67 26.66 32.46
N ILE A 788 20.62 27.98 32.67
CA ILE A 788 20.47 28.57 34.00
C ILE A 788 19.11 28.19 34.62
N ALA A 789 18.03 28.24 33.83
CA ALA A 789 16.72 27.81 34.28
C ALA A 789 16.73 26.34 34.75
N ALA A 790 17.35 25.43 34.00
CA ALA A 790 17.50 24.03 34.40
C ALA A 790 18.41 23.84 35.64
N HIS A 791 19.37 24.73 35.90
CA HIS A 791 20.15 24.73 37.13
C HIS A 791 19.31 25.18 38.34
N LEU A 792 18.47 26.21 38.20
CA LEU A 792 17.60 26.70 39.27
C LEU A 792 16.41 25.77 39.52
N GLU A 793 15.89 25.09 38.50
CA GLU A 793 14.81 24.10 38.61
C GLU A 793 15.17 22.97 39.58
N HIS A 794 16.45 22.57 39.60
CA HIS A 794 16.97 21.60 40.57
C HIS A 794 16.81 22.07 42.02
N TYR A 795 17.09 23.36 42.30
CA TYR A 795 16.99 23.93 43.65
C TYR A 795 15.57 24.35 44.04
N LEU A 796 14.71 24.62 43.04
CA LEU A 796 13.26 24.74 43.24
C LEU A 796 12.65 23.41 43.69
N ARG A 797 13.07 22.27 43.11
CA ARG A 797 12.66 20.92 43.54
C ARG A 797 13.27 20.47 44.88
N GLU A 798 14.30 21.15 45.36
CA GLU A 798 14.91 20.92 46.70
C GLU A 798 14.38 21.92 47.76
N ASP A 799 13.31 22.66 47.47
CA ASP A 799 12.71 23.70 48.34
C ASP A 799 13.69 24.82 48.78
N LYS A 800 14.82 24.98 48.06
CA LYS A 800 15.85 26.01 48.32
C LYS A 800 15.59 27.33 47.59
N ILE A 801 14.70 27.32 46.61
CA ILE A 801 14.16 28.49 45.91
C ILE A 801 12.64 28.41 45.99
N LYS A 802 11.95 29.53 46.17
CA LYS A 802 10.48 29.60 46.05
C LYS A 802 10.07 29.93 44.62
N LEU A 803 8.94 29.41 44.16
CA LEU A 803 8.44 29.62 42.79
C LEU A 803 8.30 31.11 42.45
N GLU A 804 7.85 31.91 43.42
CA GLU A 804 7.64 33.35 43.31
C GLU A 804 8.95 34.16 43.16
N GLN A 805 10.11 33.54 43.36
CA GLN A 805 11.42 34.15 43.13
C GLN A 805 11.89 33.98 41.67
N VAL A 806 11.37 32.98 40.94
CA VAL A 806 11.77 32.66 39.56
C VAL A 806 10.66 32.89 38.53
N VAL A 807 9.39 32.99 38.94
CA VAL A 807 8.24 33.28 38.07
C VAL A 807 7.34 34.31 38.75
N THR A 808 6.82 35.28 37.99
CA THR A 808 5.90 36.29 38.52
C THR A 808 4.52 35.72 38.83
N ALA A 809 3.86 36.24 39.87
CA ALA A 809 2.56 35.74 40.34
C ALA A 809 1.47 35.67 39.24
N ASP A 810 1.45 36.63 38.30
CA ASP A 810 0.50 36.64 37.18
C ASP A 810 0.72 35.47 36.21
N LYS A 811 1.99 35.15 35.89
CA LYS A 811 2.35 33.99 35.08
C LYS A 811 2.05 32.67 35.79
N ILE A 812 2.35 32.57 37.10
CA ILE A 812 2.00 31.39 37.91
C ILE A 812 0.49 31.13 37.84
N LYS A 813 -0.32 32.18 38.01
CA LYS A 813 -1.78 32.09 37.92
C LYS A 813 -2.24 31.62 36.55
N LYS A 814 -1.74 32.23 35.46
CA LYS A 814 -2.07 31.82 34.08
C LYS A 814 -1.78 30.34 33.81
N VAL A 815 -0.62 29.83 34.21
CA VAL A 815 -0.25 28.42 34.02
C VAL A 815 -1.10 27.48 34.90
N ARG A 816 -1.36 27.82 36.17
CA ARG A 816 -2.23 27.01 37.05
C ARG A 816 -3.68 26.96 36.55
N THR A 817 -4.26 28.09 36.15
CA THR A 817 -5.63 28.14 35.60
C THR A 817 -5.75 27.30 34.32
N TYR A 818 -4.71 27.24 33.48
CA TYR A 818 -4.69 26.35 32.32
C TYR A 818 -4.70 24.87 32.73
N LEU A 819 -3.84 24.48 33.69
CA LEU A 819 -3.76 23.11 34.22
C LEU A 819 -5.02 22.65 34.98
N GLU A 820 -5.77 23.58 35.57
CA GLU A 820 -7.05 23.31 36.24
C GLU A 820 -8.22 23.12 35.26
N THR A 821 -8.12 23.66 34.04
CA THR A 821 -9.21 23.69 33.04
C THR A 821 -8.97 22.77 31.84
N HIS A 822 -7.76 22.25 31.66
CA HIS A 822 -7.36 21.43 30.51
C HIS A 822 -6.51 20.24 30.94
N GLU A 823 -6.67 19.11 30.24
CA GLU A 823 -5.88 17.90 30.48
C GLU A 823 -4.40 18.10 30.09
N PHE A 824 -3.47 17.51 30.85
CA PHE A 824 -2.03 17.76 30.67
C PHE A 824 -1.48 17.15 29.37
N MET A 825 -1.46 17.96 28.30
CA MET A 825 -0.95 17.61 26.96
C MET A 825 0.55 17.95 26.77
N GLY A 826 1.28 18.22 27.86
CA GLY A 826 2.70 18.54 27.86
C GLY A 826 3.06 20.00 27.58
N VAL A 827 4.32 20.35 27.88
CA VAL A 827 4.83 21.75 27.91
C VAL A 827 4.63 22.51 26.60
N VAL A 828 4.73 21.83 25.45
CA VAL A 828 4.56 22.46 24.13
C VAL A 828 3.10 22.88 23.88
N ALA A 829 2.12 22.08 24.31
CA ALA A 829 0.71 22.42 24.19
C ALA A 829 0.33 23.61 25.11
N ILE A 830 0.82 23.60 26.35
CA ILE A 830 0.64 24.71 27.31
C ILE A 830 1.23 26.01 26.74
N LYS A 831 2.44 25.95 26.16
CA LYS A 831 3.09 27.12 25.54
C LYS A 831 2.34 27.61 24.28
N ALA A 832 1.80 26.70 23.47
CA ALA A 832 0.99 27.08 22.30
C ALA A 832 -0.32 27.78 22.71
N ALA A 833 -0.94 27.39 23.83
CA ALA A 833 -2.17 27.99 24.33
C ALA A 833 -1.96 29.33 25.07
N LEU A 834 -0.86 29.48 25.81
CA LEU A 834 -0.58 30.68 26.62
C LEU A 834 0.21 31.78 25.90
N GLY A 835 0.61 31.56 24.64
CA GLY A 835 1.28 32.56 23.82
C GLY A 835 2.64 33.02 24.37
N ASP A 836 3.11 34.19 23.93
CA ASP A 836 4.46 34.68 24.25
C ASP A 836 4.63 35.38 25.60
N GLU A 837 3.54 35.62 26.32
CA GLU A 837 3.60 36.15 27.70
C GLU A 837 4.21 35.17 28.71
N VAL A 838 4.18 33.87 28.41
CA VAL A 838 4.72 32.80 29.26
C VAL A 838 5.85 32.07 28.53
N SER A 839 7.02 31.96 29.15
CA SER A 839 8.17 31.25 28.58
C SER A 839 8.14 29.75 28.86
N TYR A 840 8.91 28.98 28.09
CA TYR A 840 9.14 27.56 28.37
C TYR A 840 9.78 27.31 29.75
N ALA A 841 10.52 28.28 30.31
CA ALA A 841 11.09 28.18 31.65
C ALA A 841 10.00 28.41 32.72
N ASP A 842 9.14 29.43 32.56
CA ASP A 842 8.03 29.71 33.47
C ASP A 842 7.12 28.47 33.65
N ILE A 843 6.76 27.81 32.54
CA ILE A 843 5.91 26.60 32.57
C ILE A 843 6.62 25.46 33.31
N ARG A 844 7.92 25.24 33.07
CA ARG A 844 8.69 24.18 33.74
C ARG A 844 8.81 24.42 35.25
N PHE A 845 9.05 25.65 35.68
CA PHE A 845 9.10 25.98 37.11
C PHE A 845 7.75 25.73 37.79
N VAL A 846 6.63 26.13 37.16
CA VAL A 846 5.30 25.86 37.73
C VAL A 846 5.04 24.35 37.82
N LEU A 847 5.31 23.58 36.77
CA LEU A 847 5.13 22.12 36.77
C LEU A 847 6.00 21.41 37.82
N ALA A 848 7.26 21.84 37.99
CA ALA A 848 8.17 21.29 39.00
C ALA A 848 7.65 21.45 40.44
N THR A 849 6.76 22.41 40.71
CA THR A 849 6.06 22.57 42.01
C THR A 849 4.66 21.96 42.05
N ALA A 850 4.08 21.61 40.90
CA ALA A 850 2.78 20.96 40.78
C ALA A 850 2.85 19.42 40.83
N GLY A 851 4.06 18.85 40.86
CA GLY A 851 4.27 17.39 40.92
C GLY A 851 4.20 16.68 39.55
N HIS A 852 4.44 17.41 38.46
CA HIS A 852 4.43 16.92 37.07
C HIS A 852 5.82 16.85 36.43
#